data_AF-A0A1S9PIR1-F1
#
_entry.id   AF-A0A1S9PIR1-F1
#
_cell.length_a   1.000
_cell.length_b   1.000
_cell.length_c   1.000
_cell.angle_alpha   90.00
_cell.angle_beta   90.00
_cell.angle_gamma   90.00
#
_symmetry.space_group_name_H-M   'P 1'
#
loop_
_entity.id
_entity.type
_entity.pdbx_description
1 polymer ?
#
loop_
_entity_poly.entity_id
_entity_poly.type
_entity_poly.pdbx_seq_one_letter_code
_entity_poly.pdbx_strand_id
1 'polypeptide(L)'
;MTTFLNYYLEILKQNVLEKSGFKSIAPGDCRVISYKIFDNTKHSVSETTLKRVYGFAYSKFRPSLFTIDAMAKYCGYDGWDDFCAKQEALRANTPQPNVNWDTLKHNAAKITNFTLQALKNKSGIPYTQTIKRQFIDQHLAEFLQGDYTATVLAAPAGYGKTIALCHWVEEQLALTSAGVNNDVVLFFSSSALMNVFLSGRDLNDWMLGLLGYTTDKDLQSLIDNDGRREGNFYLIIDGLDEHSYKSEQFSLLLNQVNDVCSLHQNTNWFKLILTMRASTWVNNRHELEHNPDVWFTGFINNKNLPETNVPLFSTHEIKELCLKINPAIQNFMAIDIADNFNHPLYFQFYYKQYKDDFSLSNANHVCLYDLISTFLLNKVYMGAHSAEKILLMHALIGQLDLKAGIFEFDKLKVNSLIKQYPAAYNDLLSVGFLRELNISADLRFRTVIQFGNSNFCDVSIARDLLQKNDNIFDCKMVATINNNLTDGQKRLRVIKWCVVYAAKTGQLQNFDCLAEANLSPAQKSELLVFLGELLEKACSPVAQSEHIVQYFKKDCSDGLFNYFFGIELISAEYKKAMQTLLKFKLSNKKKILTYTSLATIAALQLDIEQLEQYLGKLKSIEAEEYLHFDINPLHCIDAIYQFFKYGVIKKGFFNDITQFVFNPPVKNGELKQPEVTDIVALIAGYGLAIGRSPRKTLRYIRTLKQVYQTYNQPSSVDRFFMEILTADSYFMLGNTEEFNNSFAILDSIYKDQADGGTPYMRSTYYSSKIKLAVLEKNYRPIAAYLKIQADISQETGIVLPRLFMAIYLQSNGDIALTDPQLQKQVQYDYNKILRDRGISAAIFVNPEVVN
;
A
#
# COMPACT_ATOMS: atom_id res chain seq x y z
N MET A 1 25.53 40.69 27.34
CA MET A 1 25.04 41.09 25.99
C MET A 1 23.65 41.65 26.17
N THR A 2 23.45 42.92 25.86
CA THR A 2 22.21 43.66 26.10
C THR A 2 21.03 43.00 25.38
N THR A 3 20.15 42.39 26.16
CA THR A 3 18.90 41.76 25.72
C THR A 3 17.87 42.83 25.42
N PHE A 4 17.59 43.08 24.14
CA PHE A 4 16.43 43.88 23.75
C PHE A 4 15.13 43.06 23.94
N LEU A 5 14.09 43.71 24.48
CA LEU A 5 12.76 43.13 24.66
C LEU A 5 12.10 42.90 23.29
N ASN A 6 11.69 41.67 22.98
CA ASN A 6 11.03 41.31 21.71
C ASN A 6 9.79 42.17 21.41
N TYR A 7 9.11 42.65 22.44
CA TYR A 7 8.00 43.57 22.32
C TYR A 7 8.35 44.83 21.51
N TYR A 8 9.48 45.50 21.82
CA TYR A 8 9.91 46.68 21.07
C TYR A 8 10.30 46.34 19.63
N LEU A 9 10.81 45.13 19.40
CA LEU A 9 11.17 44.70 18.05
C LEU A 9 9.91 44.52 17.18
N GLU A 10 8.82 44.00 17.75
CA GLU A 10 7.53 43.89 17.04
C GLU A 10 6.91 45.26 16.74
N ILE A 11 6.96 46.22 17.69
CA ILE A 11 6.52 47.60 17.42
C ILE A 11 7.37 48.22 16.31
N LEU A 12 8.69 48.03 16.36
CA LEU A 12 9.57 48.57 15.33
C LEU A 12 9.25 48.00 13.96
N LYS A 13 8.99 46.69 13.85
CA LYS A 13 8.53 46.05 12.60
C LYS A 13 7.26 46.72 12.10
N GLN A 14 6.29 46.96 12.97
CA GLN A 14 5.03 47.61 12.59
C GLN A 14 5.25 49.04 12.10
N ASN A 15 6.06 49.84 12.79
CA ASN A 15 6.41 51.20 12.37
C ASN A 15 7.13 51.22 11.01
N VAL A 16 8.00 50.23 10.75
CA VAL A 16 8.66 50.07 9.45
C VAL A 16 7.64 49.77 8.35
N LEU A 17 6.62 48.95 8.62
CA LEU A 17 5.55 48.65 7.66
C LEU A 17 4.68 49.88 7.37
N GLU A 18 4.27 50.58 8.43
CA GLU A 18 3.47 51.81 8.33
C GLU A 18 4.21 52.88 7.53
N LYS A 19 5.48 53.16 7.86
CA LYS A 19 6.31 54.09 7.09
C LYS A 19 6.56 53.63 5.66
N SER A 20 6.57 52.32 5.43
CA SER A 20 6.73 51.74 4.09
C SER A 20 5.42 51.68 3.29
N GLY A 21 4.27 52.03 3.88
CA GLY A 21 2.96 52.03 3.23
C GLY A 21 2.33 50.63 3.07
N PHE A 22 2.76 49.66 3.87
CA PHE A 22 2.23 48.29 3.82
C PHE A 22 1.30 48.02 5.02
N LYS A 23 0.08 47.53 4.75
CA LYS A 23 -0.84 47.03 5.79
C LYS A 23 -0.53 45.60 6.24
N SER A 24 0.10 44.82 5.37
CA SER A 24 0.57 43.45 5.61
C SER A 24 1.79 43.19 4.73
N ILE A 25 2.70 42.33 5.18
CA ILE A 25 3.96 42.05 4.49
C ILE A 25 3.98 40.65 3.88
N ALA A 26 4.44 40.52 2.63
CA ALA A 26 4.76 39.27 1.96
C ALA A 26 6.30 39.17 1.74
N PRO A 27 6.84 37.96 1.44
CA PRO A 27 8.27 37.79 1.25
C PRO A 27 8.89 38.66 0.15
N GLY A 28 8.13 38.96 -0.92
CA GLY A 28 8.59 39.85 -2.00
C GLY A 28 8.73 41.32 -1.59
N ASP A 29 7.93 41.76 -0.61
CA ASP A 29 7.92 43.14 -0.12
C ASP A 29 9.19 43.47 0.67
N CYS A 30 9.88 42.46 1.20
CA CYS A 30 11.17 42.63 1.87
C CYS A 30 12.22 43.27 0.95
N ARG A 31 12.12 43.09 -0.38
CA ARG A 31 13.00 43.75 -1.34
C ARG A 31 12.73 45.25 -1.42
N VAL A 32 11.45 45.62 -1.43
CA VAL A 32 11.01 47.02 -1.47
C VAL A 32 11.37 47.73 -0.17
N ILE A 33 11.15 47.08 0.97
CA ILE A 33 11.51 47.62 2.30
C ILE A 33 13.04 47.77 2.43
N SER A 34 13.81 46.78 1.95
CA SER A 34 15.29 46.87 1.90
C SER A 34 15.75 48.12 1.13
N TYR A 35 15.16 48.36 -0.04
CA TYR A 35 15.45 49.53 -0.85
C TYR A 35 15.05 50.85 -0.14
N LYS A 36 13.85 50.91 0.46
CA LYS A 36 13.39 52.11 1.17
C LYS A 36 14.25 52.44 2.39
N ILE A 37 14.65 51.43 3.17
CA ILE A 37 15.56 51.61 4.32
C ILE A 37 16.89 52.18 3.83
N PHE A 38 17.47 51.60 2.78
CA PHE A 38 18.72 52.10 2.21
C PHE A 38 18.58 53.51 1.65
N ASP A 39 17.49 53.83 0.96
CA ASP A 39 17.30 55.15 0.38
C ASP A 39 17.20 56.24 1.45
N ASN A 40 16.45 55.99 2.52
CA ASN A 40 16.22 56.94 3.63
C ASN A 40 17.40 57.06 4.60
N THR A 41 18.10 55.95 4.89
CA THR A 41 19.11 55.91 5.98
C THR A 41 20.54 55.72 5.49
N LYS A 42 20.73 55.36 4.23
CA LYS A 42 22.00 54.88 3.63
C LYS A 42 22.60 53.63 4.29
N HIS A 43 21.88 52.98 5.21
CA HIS A 43 22.27 51.68 5.76
C HIS A 43 21.70 50.53 4.92
N SER A 44 22.55 49.59 4.51
CA SER A 44 22.13 48.43 3.70
C SER A 44 21.66 47.28 4.59
N VAL A 45 20.37 46.99 4.55
CA VAL A 45 19.80 45.75 5.14
C VAL A 45 19.31 44.87 3.99
N SER A 46 19.85 43.66 3.86
CA SER A 46 19.51 42.79 2.73
C SER A 46 18.05 42.28 2.77
N GLU A 47 17.48 41.97 1.61
CA GLU A 47 16.15 41.34 1.50
C GLU A 47 16.06 40.05 2.33
N THR A 48 17.10 39.20 2.31
CA THR A 48 17.12 37.95 3.07
C THR A 48 17.23 38.18 4.57
N THR A 49 17.92 39.25 5.00
CA THR A 49 17.94 39.69 6.40
C THR A 49 16.54 40.12 6.85
N LEU A 50 15.83 40.92 6.05
CA LEU A 50 14.45 41.31 6.38
C LEU A 50 13.50 40.11 6.36
N LYS A 51 13.64 39.18 5.40
CA LYS A 51 12.87 37.92 5.42
C LYS A 51 13.07 37.14 6.72
N ARG A 52 14.29 37.11 7.27
CA ARG A 52 14.57 36.52 8.59
C ARG A 52 13.94 37.32 9.73
N VAL A 53 14.02 38.64 9.70
CA VAL A 53 13.41 39.54 10.71
C VAL A 53 11.89 39.35 10.77
N TYR A 54 11.23 39.26 9.62
CA TYR A 54 9.78 39.06 9.51
C TYR A 54 9.34 37.58 9.52
N GLY A 55 10.27 36.63 9.74
CA GLY A 55 9.95 35.21 9.92
C GLY A 55 9.70 34.40 8.65
N PHE A 56 9.89 34.98 7.45
CA PHE A 56 9.79 34.28 6.16
C PHE A 56 10.95 33.33 5.85
N ALA A 57 12.07 33.47 6.57
CA ALA A 57 13.24 32.62 6.41
C ALA A 57 13.85 32.25 7.77
N TYR A 58 14.36 31.02 7.88
CA TYR A 58 15.02 30.56 9.11
C TYR A 58 16.26 31.41 9.43
N SER A 59 16.40 31.78 10.70
CA SER A 59 17.58 32.46 11.24
C SER A 59 18.06 31.77 12.50
N LYS A 60 19.32 31.34 12.51
CA LYS A 60 19.97 30.74 13.68
C LYS A 60 20.29 31.77 14.77
N PHE A 61 20.33 33.05 14.40
CA PHE A 61 20.74 34.15 15.27
C PHE A 61 19.67 35.27 15.25
N ARG A 62 19.58 36.02 16.34
CA ARG A 62 18.75 37.23 16.40
C ARG A 62 19.21 38.25 15.36
N PRO A 63 18.33 39.17 14.91
CA PRO A 63 18.74 40.27 14.05
C PRO A 63 19.89 41.05 14.70
N SER A 64 20.88 41.45 13.91
CA SER A 64 22.01 42.22 14.43
C SER A 64 21.53 43.59 14.93
N LEU A 65 22.22 44.15 15.93
CA LEU A 65 21.99 45.52 16.40
C LEU A 65 22.01 46.51 15.24
N PHE A 66 22.93 46.35 14.29
CA PHE A 66 22.98 47.14 13.06
C PHE A 66 21.66 47.11 12.27
N THR A 67 21.05 45.91 12.13
CA THR A 67 19.79 45.76 11.39
C THR A 67 18.65 46.50 12.08
N ILE A 68 18.57 46.35 13.41
CA ILE A 68 17.52 46.96 14.22
C ILE A 68 17.71 48.49 14.28
N ASP A 69 18.95 48.95 14.41
CA ASP A 69 19.31 50.37 14.42
C ASP A 69 19.00 51.04 13.08
N ALA A 70 19.30 50.38 11.95
CA ALA A 70 18.93 50.84 10.62
C ALA A 70 17.40 50.94 10.44
N MET A 71 16.64 49.99 11.00
CA MET A 71 15.17 50.03 11.00
C MET A 71 14.62 51.16 11.89
N ALA A 72 15.21 51.40 13.07
CA ALA A 72 14.83 52.50 13.96
C ALA A 72 15.09 53.86 13.32
N LYS A 73 16.28 54.04 12.72
CA LYS A 73 16.62 55.21 11.91
C LYS A 73 15.69 55.40 10.74
N TYR A 74 15.34 54.31 10.07
CA TYR A 74 14.36 54.37 9.00
C TYR A 74 13.03 54.89 9.51
N CYS A 75 12.58 54.53 10.72
CA CYS A 75 11.36 55.06 11.32
C CYS A 75 11.47 56.50 11.86
N GLY A 76 12.63 57.17 11.76
CA GLY A 76 12.83 58.56 12.19
C GLY A 76 13.35 58.71 13.63
N TYR A 77 13.89 57.64 14.21
CA TYR A 77 14.56 57.67 15.52
C TYR A 77 16.07 57.79 15.36
N ASP A 78 16.80 58.24 16.39
CA ASP A 78 18.27 58.39 16.30
C ASP A 78 19.00 57.04 16.28
N GLY A 79 18.33 55.99 16.74
CA GLY A 79 18.82 54.63 16.78
C GLY A 79 17.90 53.73 17.59
N TRP A 80 18.32 52.48 17.79
CA TRP A 80 17.52 51.51 18.55
C TRP A 80 17.28 51.92 20.00
N ASP A 81 18.28 52.50 20.67
CA ASP A 81 18.16 52.89 22.08
C ASP A 81 17.21 54.08 22.28
N ASP A 82 17.25 55.08 21.37
CA ASP A 82 16.31 56.21 21.33
C ASP A 82 14.87 55.74 21.07
N PHE A 83 14.71 54.76 20.18
CA PHE A 83 13.41 54.12 19.96
C PHE A 83 12.88 53.48 21.24
N CYS A 84 13.69 52.68 21.94
CA CYS A 84 13.26 52.02 23.18
C CYS A 84 12.89 53.02 24.28
N ALA A 85 13.73 54.04 24.49
CA ALA A 85 13.50 55.08 25.50
C ALA A 85 12.19 55.86 25.25
N LYS A 86 11.89 56.18 23.97
CA LYS A 86 10.63 56.85 23.59
C LYS A 86 9.42 55.94 23.76
N GLN A 87 9.54 54.64 23.50
CA GLN A 87 8.44 53.69 23.73
C GLN A 87 8.19 53.46 25.24
N GLU A 88 9.23 53.48 26.07
CA GLU A 88 9.10 53.43 27.53
C GLU A 88 8.41 54.68 28.09
N ALA A 89 8.79 55.86 27.61
CA ALA A 89 8.15 57.13 27.99
C ALA A 89 6.68 57.23 27.54
N LEU A 90 6.33 56.68 26.37
CA LEU A 90 4.95 56.57 25.89
C LEU A 90 4.12 55.65 26.78
N ARG A 91 4.68 54.51 27.20
CA ARG A 91 4.01 53.54 28.09
C ARG A 91 3.77 54.07 29.51
N ALA A 92 4.69 54.87 30.05
CA ALA A 92 4.52 55.48 31.38
C ALA A 92 3.31 56.44 31.46
N ASN A 93 2.83 56.95 30.32
CA ASN A 93 1.72 57.90 30.22
C ASN A 93 0.41 57.31 29.68
N THR A 94 0.35 55.99 29.44
CA THR A 94 -0.88 55.33 28.97
C THR A 94 -1.45 54.46 30.10
N PRO A 95 -2.75 54.54 30.44
CA PRO A 95 -3.36 53.55 31.34
C PRO A 95 -3.13 52.16 30.75
N GLN A 96 -2.62 51.23 31.57
CA GLN A 96 -2.38 49.85 31.12
C GLN A 96 -3.66 49.28 30.51
N PRO A 97 -3.60 48.66 29.32
CA PRO A 97 -4.80 48.07 28.73
C PRO A 97 -5.25 46.92 29.62
N ASN A 98 -6.47 47.00 30.14
CA ASN A 98 -7.15 45.86 30.75
C ASN A 98 -7.06 44.66 29.80
N VAL A 99 -6.65 43.51 30.34
CA VAL A 99 -6.51 42.28 29.58
C VAL A 99 -7.87 41.88 28.99
N ASN A 100 -8.04 42.07 27.69
CA ASN A 100 -9.27 41.74 26.96
C ASN A 100 -9.10 40.42 26.19
N TRP A 101 -10.04 39.49 26.39
CA TRP A 101 -10.13 38.21 25.68
C TRP A 101 -10.14 38.38 24.15
N ASP A 102 -10.73 39.46 23.64
CA ASP A 102 -10.74 39.75 22.20
C ASP A 102 -9.33 40.07 21.66
N THR A 103 -8.50 40.76 22.45
CA THR A 103 -7.11 41.06 22.08
C THR A 103 -6.27 39.78 22.08
N LEU A 104 -6.46 38.92 23.10
CA LEU A 104 -5.84 37.60 23.19
C LEU A 104 -6.19 36.75 21.97
N LYS A 105 -7.48 36.68 21.64
CA LYS A 105 -8.05 35.98 20.49
C LYS A 105 -7.45 36.47 19.17
N HIS A 106 -7.35 37.78 18.99
CA HIS A 106 -6.76 38.38 17.78
C HIS A 106 -5.27 38.01 17.62
N ASN A 107 -4.48 38.14 18.70
CA ASN A 107 -3.05 37.82 18.67
C ASN A 107 -2.80 36.33 18.44
N ALA A 108 -3.55 35.46 19.12
CA ALA A 108 -3.49 34.02 18.91
C ALA A 108 -3.87 33.64 17.47
N ALA A 109 -4.95 34.20 16.92
CA ALA A 109 -5.37 33.96 15.55
C ALA A 109 -4.29 34.36 14.53
N LYS A 110 -3.58 35.47 14.74
CA LYS A 110 -2.47 35.90 13.86
C LYS A 110 -1.33 34.87 13.83
N ILE A 111 -0.91 34.39 15.00
CA ILE A 111 0.16 33.38 15.13
C ILE A 111 -0.30 32.06 14.53
N THR A 112 -1.49 31.60 14.90
CA THR A 112 -2.09 30.35 14.41
C THR A 112 -2.22 30.35 12.90
N ASN A 113 -2.69 31.45 12.30
CA ASN A 113 -2.79 31.56 10.83
C ASN A 113 -1.42 31.48 10.16
N PHE A 114 -0.37 32.08 10.73
CA PHE A 114 0.98 31.95 10.21
C PHE A 114 1.47 30.49 10.27
N THR A 115 1.29 29.81 11.39
CA THR A 115 1.63 28.39 11.55
C THR A 115 0.85 27.51 10.57
N LEU A 116 -0.46 27.71 10.45
CA LEU A 116 -1.31 26.99 9.50
C LEU A 116 -0.81 27.14 8.06
N GLN A 117 -0.56 28.37 7.61
CA GLN A 117 -0.05 28.61 6.26
C GLN A 117 1.31 27.90 6.03
N ALA A 118 2.22 27.96 7.01
CA ALA A 118 3.51 27.28 6.92
C ALA A 118 3.37 25.75 6.82
N LEU A 119 2.46 25.14 7.60
CA LEU A 119 2.22 23.70 7.58
C LEU A 119 1.48 23.25 6.31
N LYS A 120 0.50 24.02 5.85
CA LYS A 120 -0.21 23.80 4.57
C LYS A 120 0.74 23.79 3.38
N ASN A 121 1.68 24.73 3.35
CA ASN A 121 2.68 24.82 2.28
C ASN A 121 3.67 23.65 2.28
N LYS A 122 3.85 22.97 3.42
CA LYS A 122 4.65 21.74 3.52
C LYS A 122 3.87 20.47 3.15
N SER A 123 2.57 20.58 2.88
CA SER A 123 1.73 19.43 2.54
C SER A 123 2.21 18.76 1.25
N GLY A 124 2.21 17.44 1.26
CA GLY A 124 2.65 16.62 0.14
C GLY A 124 1.72 16.61 -1.07
N ILE A 125 0.44 16.84 -0.78
CA ILE A 125 -0.68 16.98 -1.71
C ILE A 125 -1.19 18.41 -1.49
N PRO A 126 -1.56 19.17 -2.54
CA PRO A 126 -2.15 20.48 -2.38
C PRO A 126 -3.23 20.46 -1.29
N TYR A 127 -3.12 21.33 -0.29
CA TYR A 127 -3.95 21.25 0.90
C TYR A 127 -5.46 21.30 0.56
N THR A 128 -5.83 22.06 -0.46
CA THR A 128 -7.21 22.14 -0.99
C THR A 128 -7.76 20.79 -1.47
N GLN A 129 -6.91 19.84 -1.83
CA GLN A 129 -7.25 18.49 -2.26
C GLN A 129 -7.15 17.44 -1.14
N THR A 130 -6.69 17.82 0.06
CA THR A 130 -6.65 16.92 1.23
C THR A 130 -8.00 16.84 1.92
N ILE A 131 -8.24 15.80 2.71
CA ILE A 131 -9.53 15.55 3.40
C ILE A 131 -9.43 15.81 4.90
N LYS A 132 -10.59 16.07 5.51
CA LYS A 132 -10.76 15.98 6.97
C LYS A 132 -10.71 14.51 7.38
N ARG A 133 -10.29 14.25 8.63
CA ARG A 133 -10.20 12.88 9.14
C ARG A 133 -11.08 12.73 10.37
N GLN A 134 -12.15 11.94 10.24
CA GLN A 134 -13.18 11.78 11.26
C GLN A 134 -12.64 11.32 12.63
N PHE A 135 -11.55 10.55 12.65
CA PHE A 135 -10.98 10.08 13.92
C PHE A 135 -10.48 11.23 14.80
N ILE A 136 -10.01 12.35 14.21
CA ILE A 136 -9.58 13.53 15.00
C ILE A 136 -10.78 14.16 15.68
N ASP A 137 -11.88 14.30 14.94
CA ASP A 137 -13.09 14.91 15.47
C ASP A 137 -13.64 14.06 16.63
N GLN A 138 -13.62 12.73 16.49
CA GLN A 138 -14.01 11.81 17.56
C GLN A 138 -13.08 11.90 18.77
N HIS A 139 -11.76 11.79 18.55
CA HIS A 139 -10.75 11.86 19.60
C HIS A 139 -10.83 13.17 20.39
N LEU A 140 -10.95 14.30 19.69
CA LEU A 140 -11.04 15.61 20.33
C LEU A 140 -12.41 15.86 20.96
N ALA A 141 -13.50 15.31 20.43
CA ALA A 141 -14.81 15.40 21.07
C ALA A 141 -14.82 14.63 22.41
N GLU A 142 -14.29 13.41 22.46
CA GLU A 142 -14.17 12.63 23.70
C GLU A 142 -13.25 13.31 24.71
N PHE A 143 -12.10 13.82 24.27
CA PHE A 143 -11.20 14.62 25.09
C PHE A 143 -11.90 15.82 25.73
N LEU A 144 -12.72 16.55 24.97
CA LEU A 144 -13.41 17.75 25.43
C LEU A 144 -14.62 17.46 26.30
N GLN A 145 -15.23 16.28 26.18
CA GLN A 145 -16.31 15.83 27.07
C GLN A 145 -15.79 15.40 28.45
N GLY A 146 -14.55 14.91 28.53
CA GLY A 146 -13.92 14.53 29.78
C GLY A 146 -13.24 15.69 30.53
N ASP A 147 -12.93 15.45 31.81
CA ASP A 147 -12.20 16.38 32.69
C ASP A 147 -10.68 16.33 32.48
N TYR A 148 -10.24 16.15 31.23
CA TYR A 148 -8.83 16.09 30.87
C TYR A 148 -8.27 17.48 30.54
N THR A 149 -7.03 17.77 30.93
CA THR A 149 -6.36 19.03 30.57
C THR A 149 -5.54 18.88 29.29
N ALA A 150 -4.97 17.69 29.05
CA ALA A 150 -4.06 17.47 27.94
C ALA A 150 -4.43 16.23 27.12
N THR A 151 -4.11 16.26 25.83
CA THR A 151 -4.22 15.09 24.95
C THR A 151 -3.04 15.00 23.99
N VAL A 152 -2.81 13.78 23.48
CA VAL A 152 -1.72 13.47 22.56
C VAL A 152 -2.26 12.78 21.30
N LEU A 153 -1.71 13.13 20.14
CA LEU A 153 -1.86 12.39 18.89
C LEU A 153 -0.50 11.74 18.55
N ALA A 154 -0.40 10.43 18.75
CA ALA A 154 0.82 9.65 18.62
C ALA A 154 0.74 8.68 17.44
N ALA A 155 1.71 8.76 16.54
CA ALA A 155 1.86 7.85 15.39
C ALA A 155 3.25 7.97 14.77
N PRO A 156 3.70 6.99 13.96
CA PRO A 156 4.88 7.14 13.13
C PRO A 156 4.80 8.34 12.17
N ALA A 157 5.95 8.67 11.56
CA ALA A 157 5.99 9.69 10.51
C ALA A 157 5.17 9.24 9.29
N GLY A 158 4.51 10.19 8.62
CA GLY A 158 3.75 9.90 7.39
C GLY A 158 2.32 9.37 7.59
N TYR A 159 1.80 9.36 8.82
CA TYR A 159 0.41 8.99 9.15
C TYR A 159 -0.60 10.16 9.03
N GLY A 160 -0.14 11.36 8.65
CA GLY A 160 -1.03 12.49 8.36
C GLY A 160 -1.49 13.30 9.58
N LYS A 161 -0.87 13.15 10.75
CA LYS A 161 -1.19 13.88 12.01
C LYS A 161 -1.37 15.38 11.80
N THR A 162 -0.33 16.03 11.28
CA THR A 162 -0.27 17.50 11.09
C THR A 162 -1.35 18.02 10.16
N ILE A 163 -1.61 17.32 9.04
CA ILE A 163 -2.62 17.76 8.07
C ILE A 163 -4.02 17.61 8.65
N ALA A 164 -4.29 16.51 9.32
CA ALA A 164 -5.57 16.28 9.98
C ALA A 164 -5.83 17.34 11.07
N LEU A 165 -4.81 17.69 11.86
CA LEU A 165 -4.90 18.75 12.86
C LEU A 165 -5.11 20.14 12.25
N CYS A 166 -4.47 20.45 11.12
CA CYS A 166 -4.70 21.70 10.40
C CYS A 166 -6.18 21.87 10.00
N HIS A 167 -6.83 20.81 9.52
CA HIS A 167 -8.25 20.85 9.17
C HIS A 167 -9.13 21.16 10.38
N TRP A 168 -8.85 20.52 11.52
CA TRP A 168 -9.59 20.78 12.76
C TRP A 168 -9.40 22.21 13.25
N VAL A 169 -8.16 22.71 13.27
CA VAL A 169 -7.85 24.09 13.69
C VAL A 169 -8.54 25.12 12.78
N GLU A 170 -8.59 24.89 11.47
CA GLU A 170 -9.32 25.78 10.55
C GLU A 170 -10.82 25.81 10.82
N GLU A 171 -11.41 24.67 11.16
CA GLU A 171 -12.81 24.59 11.54
C GLU A 171 -13.09 25.34 12.84
N GLN A 172 -12.22 25.20 13.85
CA GLN A 172 -12.34 25.98 15.07
C GLN A 172 -12.25 27.49 14.81
N LEU A 173 -11.27 27.95 14.03
CA LEU A 173 -11.16 29.36 13.65
C LEU A 173 -12.38 29.86 12.87
N ALA A 174 -12.98 29.01 12.02
CA ALA A 174 -14.19 29.35 11.27
C ALA A 174 -15.41 29.50 12.19
N LEU A 175 -15.60 28.57 13.14
CA LEU A 175 -16.65 28.64 14.17
C LEU A 175 -16.49 29.89 15.04
N THR A 176 -15.25 30.18 15.42
CA THR A 176 -14.89 31.35 16.22
C THR A 176 -15.15 32.66 15.46
N SER A 177 -14.88 32.69 14.15
CA SER A 177 -15.15 33.85 13.29
C SER A 177 -16.65 34.03 13.01
N ALA A 178 -17.41 32.93 12.98
CA ALA A 178 -18.87 32.94 12.85
C ALA A 178 -19.59 33.28 14.17
N GLY A 179 -18.86 33.44 15.28
CA GLY A 179 -19.41 33.73 16.60
C GLY A 179 -20.13 32.55 17.27
N VAL A 180 -19.89 31.32 16.79
CA VAL A 180 -20.48 30.09 17.35
C VAL A 180 -19.81 29.72 18.68
N ASN A 181 -18.50 29.92 18.80
CA ASN A 181 -17.74 29.79 20.04
C ASN A 181 -16.86 31.02 20.29
N ASN A 182 -16.43 31.20 21.53
CA ASN A 182 -15.50 32.27 21.91
C ASN A 182 -14.09 31.74 22.21
N ASP A 183 -13.71 30.68 21.51
CA ASP A 183 -12.47 29.96 21.78
C ASP A 183 -11.24 30.74 21.29
N VAL A 184 -10.12 30.51 21.96
CA VAL A 184 -8.81 31.03 21.59
C VAL A 184 -7.94 29.85 21.19
N VAL A 185 -7.50 29.82 19.93
CA VAL A 185 -6.65 28.75 19.42
C VAL A 185 -5.26 29.29 19.15
N LEU A 186 -4.28 28.78 19.89
CA LEU A 186 -2.87 29.11 19.76
C LEU A 186 -2.09 27.88 19.25
N PHE A 187 -1.70 27.92 17.98
CA PHE A 187 -1.07 26.80 17.29
C PHE A 187 0.39 27.06 16.93
N PHE A 188 1.29 26.19 17.40
CA PHE A 188 2.71 26.24 17.12
C PHE A 188 3.21 24.94 16.49
N SER A 189 4.25 25.08 15.64
CA SER A 189 5.17 23.98 15.39
C SER A 189 6.23 23.94 16.49
N SER A 190 6.67 22.75 16.89
CA SER A 190 7.75 22.55 17.86
C SER A 190 9.05 23.26 17.44
N SER A 191 9.30 23.36 16.14
CA SER A 191 10.45 24.09 15.59
C SER A 191 10.44 25.60 15.92
N ALA A 192 9.26 26.20 16.10
CA ALA A 192 9.12 27.60 16.51
C ALA A 192 9.47 27.78 17.99
N LEU A 193 9.16 26.78 18.83
CA LEU A 193 9.50 26.75 20.26
C LEU A 193 11.02 26.71 20.49
N MET A 194 11.80 26.17 19.55
CA MET A 194 13.25 26.07 19.74
C MET A 194 13.96 27.43 19.84
N ASN A 195 13.46 28.44 19.11
CA ASN A 195 14.00 29.80 19.18
C ASN A 195 13.73 30.47 20.54
N VAL A 196 12.68 30.02 21.23
CA VAL A 196 12.28 30.43 22.57
C VAL A 196 13.22 29.85 23.59
N PHE A 197 13.49 28.56 23.48
CA PHE A 197 14.34 27.84 24.39
C PHE A 197 15.76 28.42 24.41
N LEU A 198 16.31 28.76 23.22
CA LEU A 198 17.60 29.44 23.10
C LEU A 198 17.64 30.85 23.72
N SER A 199 16.49 31.44 24.05
CA SER A 199 16.41 32.74 24.70
C SER A 199 16.51 32.69 26.23
N GLY A 200 16.50 31.49 26.83
CA GLY A 200 16.61 31.28 28.28
C GLY A 200 15.38 31.71 29.08
N ARG A 201 14.22 31.88 28.43
CA ARG A 201 12.94 32.22 29.08
C ARG A 201 12.11 30.97 29.34
N ASP A 202 11.27 31.04 30.36
CA ASP A 202 10.24 30.02 30.60
C ASP A 202 9.18 30.01 29.48
N LEU A 203 8.60 28.84 29.21
CA LEU A 203 7.62 28.67 28.13
C LEU A 203 6.33 29.47 28.40
N ASN A 204 5.92 29.56 29.66
CA ASN A 204 4.75 30.33 30.07
C ASN A 204 5.02 31.84 29.90
N ASP A 205 6.17 32.33 30.39
CA ASP A 205 6.60 33.72 30.23
C ASP A 205 6.72 34.13 28.76
N TRP A 206 7.23 33.24 27.93
CA TRP A 206 7.30 33.47 26.50
C TRP A 206 5.92 33.48 25.83
N MET A 207 5.04 32.55 26.19
CA MET A 207 3.67 32.50 25.68
C MET A 207 2.94 33.80 25.99
N LEU A 208 3.02 34.27 27.25
CA LEU A 208 2.46 35.55 27.68
C LEU A 208 3.08 36.72 26.92
N GLY A 209 4.41 36.72 26.76
CA GLY A 209 5.12 37.74 26.00
C GLY A 209 4.74 37.80 24.52
N LEU A 210 4.45 36.65 23.88
CA LEU A 210 3.95 36.59 22.50
C LEU A 210 2.53 37.13 22.36
N LEU A 211 1.71 36.90 23.38
CA LEU A 211 0.33 37.36 23.40
C LEU A 211 0.22 38.85 23.81
N GLY A 212 1.34 39.46 24.23
CA GLY A 212 1.48 40.89 24.49
C GLY A 212 1.53 41.27 25.98
N TYR A 213 1.71 40.29 26.89
CA TYR A 213 1.57 40.45 28.34
C TYR A 213 2.90 40.37 29.09
N THR A 214 2.94 40.87 30.33
CA THR A 214 4.12 40.84 31.20
C THR A 214 3.92 39.91 32.40
N THR A 215 4.99 39.29 32.87
CA THR A 215 5.00 38.21 33.87
C THR A 215 4.43 38.59 35.23
N ASP A 216 4.39 39.88 35.56
CA ASP A 216 4.27 40.27 36.96
C ASP A 216 2.83 40.33 37.49
N LYS A 217 1.78 40.50 36.67
CA LYS A 217 0.37 40.61 37.17
C LYS A 217 -0.80 40.20 36.23
N ASP A 218 -0.60 39.50 35.10
CA ASP A 218 -1.66 39.40 34.08
C ASP A 218 -2.49 38.10 34.05
N LEU A 219 -1.98 36.94 34.52
CA LEU A 219 -2.74 35.66 34.46
C LEU A 219 -3.95 35.62 35.41
N GLN A 220 -3.83 36.19 36.62
CA GLN A 220 -4.95 36.29 37.57
C GLN A 220 -6.08 37.17 37.02
N SER A 221 -5.76 38.21 36.24
CA SER A 221 -6.76 39.07 35.60
C SER A 221 -7.54 38.39 34.46
N LEU A 222 -6.97 37.35 33.83
CA LEU A 222 -7.68 36.47 32.88
C LEU A 222 -8.60 35.46 33.57
N ILE A 223 -8.25 35.08 34.82
CA ILE A 223 -8.99 34.13 35.65
C ILE A 223 -10.22 34.80 36.28
N ASP A 224 -10.12 36.08 36.66
CA ASP A 224 -11.16 36.81 37.41
C ASP A 224 -12.17 37.59 36.54
N ASN A 225 -11.98 37.68 35.22
CA ASN A 225 -12.82 38.51 34.36
C ASN A 225 -14.07 37.77 33.84
N ASP A 226 -15.25 38.34 34.11
CA ASP A 226 -16.57 38.08 33.50
C ASP A 226 -16.60 38.17 31.94
N GLY A 227 -15.45 38.41 31.28
CA GLY A 227 -15.31 38.58 29.83
C GLY A 227 -15.15 37.29 29.01
N ARG A 228 -14.96 36.13 29.64
CA ARG A 228 -14.62 34.88 28.93
C ARG A 228 -15.78 34.29 28.10
N ARG A 229 -17.04 34.56 28.46
CA ARG A 229 -18.25 34.03 27.78
C ARG A 229 -18.10 32.56 27.37
N GLU A 230 -17.74 31.70 28.34
CA GLU A 230 -17.60 30.24 28.21
C GLU A 230 -16.49 29.71 27.25
N GLY A 231 -15.70 30.54 26.58
CA GLY A 231 -14.69 30.08 25.60
C GLY A 231 -13.53 29.28 26.22
N ASN A 232 -13.00 28.30 25.48
CA ASN A 232 -11.81 27.52 25.83
C ASN A 232 -10.53 28.12 25.23
N PHE A 233 -9.39 27.91 25.89
CA PHE A 233 -8.07 28.21 25.37
C PHE A 233 -7.35 26.93 24.95
N TYR A 234 -7.07 26.80 23.66
CA TYR A 234 -6.37 25.67 23.07
C TYR A 234 -4.90 26.02 22.82
N LEU A 235 -3.99 25.38 23.55
CA LEU A 235 -2.57 25.38 23.22
C LEU A 235 -2.26 24.13 22.40
N ILE A 236 -1.80 24.32 21.17
CA ILE A 236 -1.54 23.22 20.23
C ILE A 236 -0.08 23.23 19.81
N ILE A 237 0.62 22.12 20.00
CA ILE A 237 2.04 21.96 19.63
C ILE A 237 2.18 20.79 18.65
N ASP A 238 2.49 21.10 17.39
CA ASP A 238 2.75 20.12 16.33
C ASP A 238 4.22 19.68 16.28
N GLY A 239 4.48 18.37 16.28
CA GLY A 239 5.79 17.76 16.05
C GLY A 239 6.74 17.77 17.25
N LEU A 240 6.24 17.54 18.47
CA LEU A 240 7.08 17.43 19.67
C LEU A 240 7.82 16.08 19.68
N ASP A 241 8.96 16.03 19.00
CA ASP A 241 9.73 14.79 18.78
C ASP A 241 11.14 14.89 19.37
N GLU A 242 11.53 13.93 20.22
CA GLU A 242 12.85 13.86 20.88
C GLU A 242 14.03 14.04 19.91
N HIS A 243 13.94 13.39 18.74
CA HIS A 243 15.01 13.39 17.74
C HIS A 243 15.23 14.74 17.04
N SER A 244 14.31 15.70 17.20
CA SER A 244 14.45 17.04 16.63
C SER A 244 15.33 17.96 17.50
N TYR A 245 15.70 17.50 18.71
CA TYR A 245 16.39 18.28 19.74
C TYR A 245 17.61 17.54 20.27
N LYS A 246 18.49 18.25 20.98
CA LYS A 246 19.47 17.59 21.86
C LYS A 246 18.75 17.04 23.10
N SER A 247 19.18 15.92 23.65
CA SER A 247 18.53 15.26 24.78
C SER A 247 18.23 16.20 25.94
N GLU A 248 19.22 16.98 26.40
CA GLU A 248 19.03 17.95 27.49
C GLU A 248 17.99 19.03 27.17
N GLN A 249 17.94 19.48 25.91
CA GLN A 249 16.99 20.51 25.47
C GLN A 249 15.58 19.95 25.37
N PHE A 250 15.45 18.70 24.93
CA PHE A 250 14.17 18.02 24.88
C PHE A 250 13.61 17.78 26.27
N SER A 251 14.42 17.27 27.20
CA SER A 251 13.99 17.04 28.58
C SER A 251 13.52 18.33 29.25
N LEU A 252 14.23 19.44 29.04
CA LEU A 252 13.80 20.74 29.57
C LEU A 252 12.49 21.24 28.94
N LEU A 253 12.31 21.09 27.62
CA LEU A 253 11.07 21.43 26.94
C LEU A 253 9.89 20.57 27.44
N LEU A 254 10.13 19.27 27.62
CA LEU A 254 9.13 18.33 28.11
C LEU A 254 8.71 18.66 29.55
N ASN A 255 9.68 18.99 30.42
CA ASN A 255 9.40 19.46 31.77
C ASN A 255 8.55 20.73 31.78
N GLN A 256 8.86 21.72 30.92
CA GLN A 256 8.04 22.93 30.80
C GLN A 256 6.61 22.63 30.34
N VAL A 257 6.42 21.66 29.44
CA VAL A 257 5.08 21.22 29.02
C VAL A 257 4.33 20.57 30.18
N ASN A 258 5.00 19.74 30.97
CA ASN A 258 4.43 19.13 32.18
C ASN A 258 4.10 20.17 33.26
N ASP A 259 4.94 21.20 33.42
CA ASP A 259 4.68 22.30 34.34
C ASP A 259 3.41 23.07 33.93
N VAL A 260 3.23 23.34 32.63
CA VAL A 260 2.01 23.95 32.10
C VAL A 260 0.78 23.06 32.35
N CYS A 261 0.88 21.75 32.11
CA CYS A 261 -0.21 20.82 32.43
C CYS A 261 -0.58 20.85 33.93
N SER A 262 0.44 20.85 34.80
CA SER A 262 0.25 20.84 36.26
C SER A 262 -0.35 22.14 36.77
N LEU A 263 0.10 23.29 36.24
CA LEU A 263 -0.45 24.61 36.55
C LEU A 263 -1.94 24.74 36.20
N HIS A 264 -2.37 24.05 35.13
CA HIS A 264 -3.71 24.14 34.59
C HIS A 264 -4.61 22.92 34.87
N GLN A 265 -4.17 21.98 35.73
CA GLN A 265 -4.88 20.73 36.00
C GLN A 265 -6.31 20.94 36.54
N ASN A 266 -6.54 22.00 37.31
CA ASN A 266 -7.85 22.33 37.89
C ASN A 266 -8.64 23.35 37.05
N THR A 267 -8.17 23.66 35.84
CA THR A 267 -8.81 24.66 34.97
C THR A 267 -9.44 23.99 33.75
N ASN A 268 -10.76 23.79 33.78
CA ASN A 268 -11.50 23.12 32.68
C ASN A 268 -11.43 23.86 31.33
N TRP A 269 -10.97 25.10 31.33
CA TRP A 269 -10.94 25.97 30.17
C TRP A 269 -9.67 25.93 29.35
N PHE A 270 -8.59 25.45 29.95
CA PHE A 270 -7.31 25.31 29.29
C PHE A 270 -7.21 23.89 28.74
N LYS A 271 -6.88 23.77 27.45
CA LYS A 271 -6.75 22.48 26.76
C LYS A 271 -5.44 22.44 25.99
N LEU A 272 -4.60 21.46 26.31
CA LEU A 272 -3.33 21.21 25.63
C LEU A 272 -3.49 20.06 24.62
N ILE A 273 -3.07 20.29 23.37
CA ILE A 273 -3.06 19.26 22.32
C ILE A 273 -1.63 19.11 21.79
N LEU A 274 -1.04 17.93 21.97
CA LEU A 274 0.28 17.60 21.47
C LEU A 274 0.21 16.63 20.30
N THR A 275 1.11 16.78 19.35
CA THR A 275 1.40 15.70 18.40
C THR A 275 2.84 15.26 18.53
N MET A 276 3.06 13.94 18.50
CA MET A 276 4.38 13.35 18.64
C MET A 276 4.50 12.03 17.86
N ARG A 277 5.72 11.58 17.65
CA ARG A 277 6.01 10.23 17.18
C ARG A 277 5.67 9.21 18.26
N ALA A 278 5.24 8.03 17.80
CA ALA A 278 4.98 6.89 18.69
C ALA A 278 6.19 6.61 19.59
N SER A 279 7.41 6.56 19.04
CA SER A 279 8.64 6.35 19.82
C SER A 279 8.86 7.40 20.91
N THR A 280 8.59 8.68 20.61
CA THR A 280 8.72 9.76 21.59
C THR A 280 7.70 9.63 22.71
N TRP A 281 6.46 9.25 22.39
CA TRP A 281 5.46 8.91 23.41
C TRP A 281 5.94 7.76 24.29
N VAL A 282 6.32 6.62 23.70
CA VAL A 282 6.74 5.41 24.44
C VAL A 282 7.85 5.71 25.44
N ASN A 283 8.89 6.44 25.00
CA ASN A 283 10.09 6.68 25.80
C ASN A 283 9.83 7.62 26.97
N ASN A 284 8.89 8.56 26.81
CA ASN A 284 8.64 9.63 27.78
C ASN A 284 7.30 9.49 28.49
N ARG A 285 6.56 8.39 28.24
CA ARG A 285 5.23 8.13 28.79
C ARG A 285 5.19 8.26 30.31
N HIS A 286 6.20 7.71 30.99
CA HIS A 286 6.30 7.75 32.45
C HIS A 286 6.47 9.17 33.02
N GLU A 287 7.12 10.08 32.28
CA GLU A 287 7.27 11.48 32.68
C GLU A 287 5.98 12.27 32.42
N LEU A 288 5.24 11.92 31.36
CA LEU A 288 3.97 12.56 31.00
C LEU A 288 2.80 12.07 31.87
N GLU A 289 2.73 10.76 32.17
CA GLU A 289 1.67 10.11 32.94
C GLU A 289 1.90 10.12 34.46
N HIS A 290 2.76 10.99 35.00
CA HIS A 290 2.90 11.12 36.46
C HIS A 290 1.57 11.44 37.15
N ASN A 291 0.62 12.03 36.42
CA ASN A 291 -0.77 12.23 36.82
C ASN A 291 -1.72 11.76 35.69
N PRO A 292 -2.08 10.46 35.62
CA PRO A 292 -2.77 9.87 34.45
C PRO A 292 -4.16 10.44 34.22
N ASP A 293 -4.83 10.92 35.28
CA ASP A 293 -6.18 11.49 35.22
C ASP A 293 -6.23 12.82 34.43
N VAL A 294 -5.08 13.44 34.16
CA VAL A 294 -4.96 14.71 33.43
C VAL A 294 -4.92 14.50 31.90
N TRP A 295 -4.52 13.30 31.46
CA TRP A 295 -4.21 13.01 30.05
C TRP A 295 -5.27 12.13 29.40
N PHE A 296 -5.88 12.63 28.32
CA PHE A 296 -6.64 11.81 27.40
C PHE A 296 -5.72 11.24 26.31
N THR A 297 -5.47 9.93 26.34
CA THR A 297 -4.53 9.30 25.41
C THR A 297 -5.20 8.64 24.21
N GLY A 298 -6.46 8.19 24.34
CA GLY A 298 -7.23 7.62 23.23
C GLY A 298 -6.60 6.37 22.57
N PHE A 299 -5.65 5.69 23.23
CA PHE A 299 -5.08 4.45 22.69
C PHE A 299 -6.09 3.31 22.81
N ILE A 300 -6.45 2.74 21.67
CA ILE A 300 -7.27 1.53 21.62
C ILE A 300 -6.38 0.34 22.00
N ASN A 301 -6.86 -0.57 22.86
CA ASN A 301 -6.19 -1.83 23.23
C ASN A 301 -6.08 -2.80 22.04
N ASN A 302 -5.32 -2.43 21.02
CA ASN A 302 -5.02 -3.26 19.88
C ASN A 302 -3.64 -3.90 20.09
N LYS A 303 -3.61 -5.23 20.22
CA LYS A 303 -2.39 -6.02 20.50
C LYS A 303 -1.22 -5.72 19.54
N ASN A 304 -1.51 -5.22 18.34
CA ASN A 304 -0.52 -5.00 17.29
C ASN A 304 0.04 -3.57 17.22
N LEU A 305 -0.64 -2.58 17.80
CA LEU A 305 -0.30 -1.15 17.70
C LEU A 305 -0.70 -0.38 18.99
N PRO A 306 -0.23 -0.78 20.19
CA PRO A 306 -0.62 -0.14 21.44
C PRO A 306 -0.12 1.31 21.56
N GLU A 307 0.85 1.71 20.73
CA GLU A 307 1.58 2.99 20.80
C GLU A 307 1.02 4.04 19.82
N THR A 308 -0.08 3.75 19.11
CA THR A 308 -0.63 4.65 18.08
C THR A 308 -2.13 4.86 18.25
N ASN A 309 -2.58 6.12 18.27
CA ASN A 309 -3.99 6.49 18.28
C ASN A 309 -4.44 7.18 16.99
N VAL A 310 -3.52 7.36 16.02
CA VAL A 310 -3.83 7.87 14.69
C VAL A 310 -3.86 6.71 13.70
N PRO A 311 -5.03 6.37 13.13
CA PRO A 311 -5.15 5.27 12.19
C PRO A 311 -4.59 5.62 10.80
N LEU A 312 -4.30 4.59 10.01
CA LEU A 312 -4.09 4.69 8.56
C LEU A 312 -5.39 5.13 7.86
N PHE A 313 -5.33 5.45 6.57
CA PHE A 313 -6.53 5.76 5.81
C PHE A 313 -7.45 4.55 5.71
N SER A 314 -8.73 4.77 5.97
CA SER A 314 -9.80 3.83 5.64
C SER A 314 -10.09 3.84 4.13
N THR A 315 -10.73 2.78 3.64
CA THR A 315 -11.17 2.72 2.24
C THR A 315 -12.11 3.88 1.88
N HIS A 316 -12.90 4.39 2.85
CA HIS A 316 -13.73 5.58 2.67
C HIS A 316 -12.88 6.83 2.46
N GLU A 317 -11.91 7.08 3.35
CA GLU A 317 -10.98 8.22 3.24
C GLU A 317 -10.21 8.20 1.91
N ILE A 318 -9.77 7.04 1.44
CA ILE A 318 -9.11 6.90 0.13
C ILE A 318 -10.05 7.29 -1.00
N LYS A 319 -11.32 6.83 -0.98
CA LYS A 319 -12.31 7.19 -2.00
C LYS A 319 -12.60 8.68 -2.03
N GLU A 320 -12.76 9.30 -0.85
CA GLU A 320 -12.98 10.74 -0.72
C GLU A 320 -11.79 11.55 -1.26
N LEU A 321 -10.55 11.16 -0.91
CA LEU A 321 -9.34 11.77 -1.46
C LEU A 321 -9.30 11.68 -2.99
N CYS A 322 -9.61 10.52 -3.56
CA CYS A 322 -9.61 10.34 -5.00
C CYS A 322 -10.62 11.25 -5.70
N LEU A 323 -11.85 11.32 -5.18
CA LEU A 323 -12.89 12.21 -5.70
C LEU A 323 -12.50 13.70 -5.60
N LYS A 324 -11.85 14.08 -4.50
CA LYS A 324 -11.43 15.46 -4.28
C LYS A 324 -10.28 15.88 -5.20
N ILE A 325 -9.39 14.95 -5.55
CA ILE A 325 -8.29 15.18 -6.49
C ILE A 325 -8.81 15.16 -7.93
N ASN A 326 -9.63 14.17 -8.29
CA ASN A 326 -10.20 14.01 -9.62
C ASN A 326 -11.71 13.67 -9.53
N PRO A 327 -12.58 14.68 -9.65
CA PRO A 327 -14.03 14.49 -9.59
C PRO A 327 -14.62 13.64 -10.73
N ALA A 328 -13.87 13.40 -11.81
CA ALA A 328 -14.35 12.64 -12.97
C ALA A 328 -14.27 11.11 -12.78
N ILE A 329 -13.74 10.61 -11.65
CA ILE A 329 -13.63 9.18 -11.36
C ILE A 329 -15.04 8.60 -11.12
N GLN A 330 -15.53 7.77 -12.04
CA GLN A 330 -16.83 7.08 -11.93
C GLN A 330 -16.72 5.64 -11.41
N ASN A 331 -15.59 4.96 -11.68
CA ASN A 331 -15.36 3.57 -11.27
C ASN A 331 -14.36 3.52 -10.11
N PHE A 332 -14.84 3.10 -8.93
CA PHE A 332 -13.98 2.87 -7.77
C PHE A 332 -13.43 1.45 -7.78
N MET A 333 -12.17 1.33 -7.37
CA MET A 333 -11.34 0.11 -7.43
C MET A 333 -11.93 -1.15 -6.77
N ALA A 334 -11.33 -2.30 -7.10
CA ALA A 334 -11.29 -3.48 -6.24
C ALA A 334 -10.65 -3.14 -4.88
N ILE A 335 -11.22 -3.69 -3.80
CA ILE A 335 -10.86 -3.38 -2.41
C ILE A 335 -9.37 -3.65 -2.13
N ASP A 336 -8.81 -4.68 -2.76
CA ASP A 336 -7.46 -5.20 -2.48
C ASP A 336 -6.32 -4.24 -2.85
N ILE A 337 -6.51 -3.39 -3.88
CA ILE A 337 -5.51 -2.39 -4.27
C ILE A 337 -5.57 -1.19 -3.33
N ALA A 338 -6.76 -0.82 -2.85
CA ALA A 338 -6.95 0.32 -1.95
C ALA A 338 -6.23 0.11 -0.63
N ASP A 339 -6.19 -1.12 -0.12
CA ASP A 339 -5.49 -1.47 1.11
C ASP A 339 -3.98 -1.20 1.02
N ASN A 340 -3.37 -1.29 -0.17
CA ASN A 340 -1.96 -0.95 -0.36
C ASN A 340 -1.66 0.56 -0.27
N PHE A 341 -2.69 1.41 -0.36
CA PHE A 341 -2.58 2.88 -0.29
C PHE A 341 -3.16 3.46 1.02
N ASN A 342 -3.48 2.61 2.00
CA ASN A 342 -3.92 3.05 3.32
C ASN A 342 -2.89 3.95 4.02
N HIS A 343 -1.61 3.80 3.69
CA HIS A 343 -0.56 4.62 4.27
C HIS A 343 -0.50 6.00 3.57
N PRO A 344 -0.74 7.12 4.28
CA PRO A 344 -0.83 8.44 3.65
C PRO A 344 0.42 8.84 2.87
N LEU A 345 1.60 8.44 3.36
CA LEU A 345 2.86 8.61 2.65
C LEU A 345 2.92 7.91 1.27
N TYR A 346 2.39 6.69 1.14
CA TYR A 346 2.38 5.97 -0.14
C TYR A 346 1.41 6.62 -1.11
N PHE A 347 0.24 7.01 -0.62
CA PHE A 347 -0.72 7.79 -1.38
C PHE A 347 -0.11 9.11 -1.87
N GLN A 348 0.64 9.82 -1.02
CA GLN A 348 1.35 11.04 -1.39
C GLN A 348 2.36 10.82 -2.53
N PHE A 349 3.18 9.76 -2.45
CA PHE A 349 4.15 9.46 -3.51
C PHE A 349 3.45 9.12 -4.83
N TYR A 350 2.34 8.38 -4.76
CA TYR A 350 1.55 8.04 -5.94
C TYR A 350 0.95 9.29 -6.58
N TYR A 351 0.32 10.15 -5.78
CA TYR A 351 -0.19 11.43 -6.24
C TYR A 351 0.90 12.27 -6.94
N LYS A 352 2.10 12.33 -6.37
CA LYS A 352 3.22 13.08 -6.98
C LYS A 352 3.67 12.51 -8.32
N GLN A 353 3.56 11.19 -8.51
CA GLN A 353 3.95 10.53 -9.75
C GLN A 353 2.90 10.68 -10.86
N TYR A 354 1.61 10.72 -10.50
CA TYR A 354 0.48 10.75 -11.44
C TYR A 354 -0.36 12.02 -11.31
N LYS A 355 0.28 13.16 -11.08
CA LYS A 355 -0.42 14.43 -10.77
C LYS A 355 -1.37 14.89 -11.88
N ASP A 356 -0.96 14.73 -13.14
CA ASP A 356 -1.67 15.28 -14.30
C ASP A 356 -2.85 14.41 -14.77
N ASP A 357 -2.79 13.09 -14.50
CA ASP A 357 -3.83 12.12 -14.83
C ASP A 357 -4.03 11.16 -13.64
N PHE A 358 -4.49 11.73 -12.52
CA PHE A 358 -4.67 10.97 -11.30
C PHE A 358 -5.85 10.01 -11.44
N SER A 359 -5.54 8.72 -11.48
CA SER A 359 -6.51 7.64 -11.33
C SER A 359 -5.88 6.42 -10.67
N LEU A 360 -6.50 5.93 -9.60
CA LEU A 360 -6.09 4.66 -8.99
C LEU A 360 -6.42 3.44 -9.87
N SER A 361 -7.23 3.57 -10.93
CA SER A 361 -7.45 2.47 -11.89
C SER A 361 -6.15 1.99 -12.55
N ASN A 362 -5.14 2.87 -12.60
CA ASN A 362 -3.83 2.58 -13.20
C ASN A 362 -2.85 2.00 -12.17
N ALA A 363 -3.24 1.90 -10.89
CA ALA A 363 -2.42 1.27 -9.86
C ALA A 363 -2.42 -0.24 -10.08
N ASN A 364 -1.25 -0.80 -10.36
CA ASN A 364 -1.04 -2.24 -10.51
C ASN A 364 -0.15 -2.78 -9.37
N HIS A 365 0.12 -4.09 -9.33
CA HIS A 365 0.91 -4.69 -8.25
C HIS A 365 2.35 -4.16 -8.21
N VAL A 366 2.88 -3.67 -9.34
CA VAL A 366 4.22 -3.09 -9.47
C VAL A 366 4.30 -1.68 -8.88
N CYS A 367 3.20 -0.91 -8.91
CA CYS A 367 3.17 0.47 -8.41
C CYS A 367 3.68 0.57 -6.96
N LEU A 368 3.25 -0.31 -6.07
CA LEU A 368 3.69 -0.30 -4.67
C LEU A 368 5.22 -0.43 -4.53
N TYR A 369 5.84 -1.30 -5.32
CA TYR A 369 7.28 -1.52 -5.32
C TYR A 369 8.05 -0.29 -5.80
N ASP A 370 7.51 0.43 -6.79
CA ASP A 370 8.10 1.68 -7.25
C ASP A 370 7.98 2.79 -6.20
N LEU A 371 6.83 2.93 -5.54
CA LEU A 371 6.65 3.92 -4.48
C LEU A 371 7.62 3.70 -3.32
N ILE A 372 7.80 2.45 -2.91
CA ILE A 372 8.76 2.10 -1.85
C ILE A 372 10.20 2.31 -2.34
N SER A 373 10.50 1.98 -3.61
CA SER A 373 11.81 2.27 -4.20
C SER A 373 12.12 3.78 -4.17
N THR A 374 11.14 4.62 -4.51
CA THR A 374 11.23 6.08 -4.46
C THR A 374 11.38 6.59 -3.02
N PHE A 375 10.67 6.00 -2.05
CA PHE A 375 10.88 6.32 -0.63
C PHE A 375 12.32 6.01 -0.20
N LEU A 376 12.82 4.81 -0.49
CA LEU A 376 14.18 4.39 -0.14
C LEU A 376 15.22 5.30 -0.79
N LEU A 377 15.06 5.61 -2.07
CA LEU A 377 15.95 6.54 -2.77
C LEU A 377 16.00 7.89 -2.06
N ASN A 378 14.83 8.49 -1.80
CA ASN A 378 14.76 9.86 -1.28
C ASN A 378 15.13 9.96 0.22
N LYS A 379 14.76 8.97 1.04
CA LYS A 379 14.86 9.04 2.51
C LYS A 379 16.05 8.26 3.08
N VAL A 380 16.45 7.19 2.41
CA VAL A 380 17.56 6.34 2.89
C VAL A 380 18.84 6.66 2.12
N TYR A 381 18.80 6.71 0.78
CA TYR A 381 20.00 6.82 -0.05
C TYR A 381 20.47 8.24 -0.32
N MET A 382 19.55 9.15 -0.63
CA MET A 382 19.86 10.58 -0.84
C MET A 382 19.77 11.40 0.46
N GLY A 383 19.38 10.77 1.56
CA GLY A 383 19.29 11.42 2.88
C GLY A 383 20.66 11.56 3.55
N ALA A 384 20.70 12.25 4.69
CA ALA A 384 21.90 12.34 5.52
C ALA A 384 22.33 10.94 6.03
N HIS A 385 23.62 10.75 6.31
CA HIS A 385 24.19 9.51 6.86
C HIS A 385 23.86 8.24 6.05
N SER A 386 23.80 8.35 4.72
CA SER A 386 23.33 7.26 3.85
C SER A 386 24.20 6.00 3.94
N ALA A 387 25.53 6.14 3.99
CA ALA A 387 26.44 5.02 4.14
C ALA A 387 26.24 4.30 5.48
N GLU A 388 26.18 5.06 6.58
CA GLU A 388 25.96 4.54 7.93
C GLU A 388 24.59 3.87 8.06
N LYS A 389 23.55 4.42 7.42
CA LYS A 389 22.22 3.76 7.35
C LYS A 389 22.30 2.42 6.66
N ILE A 390 23.01 2.32 5.54
CA ILE A 390 23.15 1.05 4.80
C ILE A 390 23.89 0.03 5.66
N LEU A 391 25.00 0.42 6.30
CA LEU A 391 25.76 -0.45 7.19
C LEU A 391 24.93 -0.92 8.40
N LEU A 392 24.18 0.00 9.02
CA LEU A 392 23.29 -0.33 10.13
C LEU A 392 22.19 -1.30 9.69
N MET A 393 21.54 -1.07 8.54
CA MET A 393 20.51 -1.98 8.02
C MET A 393 21.07 -3.38 7.78
N HIS A 394 22.25 -3.49 7.14
CA HIS A 394 22.92 -4.77 6.92
C HIS A 394 23.21 -5.50 8.24
N ALA A 395 23.76 -4.77 9.21
CA ALA A 395 24.07 -5.33 10.52
C ALA A 395 22.81 -5.77 11.28
N LEU A 396 21.71 -5.00 11.21
CA LEU A 396 20.43 -5.37 11.82
C LEU A 396 19.85 -6.63 11.17
N ILE A 397 19.82 -6.71 9.83
CA ILE A 397 19.29 -7.89 9.11
C ILE A 397 20.09 -9.15 9.44
N GLY A 398 21.40 -9.03 9.63
CA GLY A 398 22.24 -10.13 10.10
C GLY A 398 21.87 -10.70 11.46
N GLN A 399 21.07 -10.00 12.27
CA GLN A 399 20.55 -10.47 13.56
C GLN A 399 19.16 -11.12 13.47
N LEU A 400 18.51 -11.09 12.30
CA LEU A 400 17.19 -11.71 12.11
C LEU A 400 17.29 -13.24 12.05
N ASP A 401 16.35 -13.91 12.70
CA ASP A 401 16.13 -15.33 12.49
C ASP A 401 15.07 -15.53 11.40
N LEU A 402 15.54 -15.52 10.15
CA LEU A 402 14.69 -15.68 8.97
C LEU A 402 13.97 -17.05 8.95
N LYS A 403 14.61 -18.10 9.50
CA LYS A 403 14.08 -19.46 9.51
C LYS A 403 12.94 -19.62 10.52
N ALA A 404 13.11 -19.04 11.71
CA ALA A 404 12.08 -19.01 12.74
C ALA A 404 10.97 -17.99 12.46
N GLY A 405 11.11 -17.14 11.42
CA GLY A 405 10.13 -16.11 11.08
C GLY A 405 10.11 -14.95 12.08
N ILE A 406 11.20 -14.71 12.79
CA ILE A 406 11.31 -13.63 13.78
C ILE A 406 11.89 -12.39 13.11
N PHE A 407 11.03 -11.40 12.84
CA PHE A 407 11.37 -10.15 12.14
C PHE A 407 11.51 -8.95 13.09
N GLU A 408 11.83 -9.21 14.35
CA GLU A 408 11.98 -8.22 15.42
C GLU A 408 13.39 -8.28 15.99
N PHE A 409 13.93 -7.11 16.34
CA PHE A 409 15.24 -6.99 16.97
C PHE A 409 15.06 -6.70 18.46
N ASP A 410 15.68 -7.49 19.33
CA ASP A 410 15.78 -7.11 20.75
C ASP A 410 16.74 -5.92 20.88
N LYS A 411 16.24 -4.77 21.35
CA LYS A 411 17.02 -3.53 21.46
C LYS A 411 18.27 -3.70 22.31
N LEU A 412 18.23 -4.54 23.35
CA LEU A 412 19.40 -4.82 24.18
C LEU A 412 20.48 -5.59 23.42
N LYS A 413 20.08 -6.54 22.58
CA LYS A 413 21.02 -7.33 21.76
C LYS A 413 21.71 -6.50 20.69
N VAL A 414 21.00 -5.53 20.10
CA VAL A 414 21.54 -4.67 19.03
C VAL A 414 22.07 -3.32 19.53
N ASN A 415 22.12 -3.08 20.84
CA ASN A 415 22.51 -1.80 21.43
C ASN A 415 23.94 -1.37 21.02
N SER A 416 24.86 -2.31 20.85
CA SER A 416 26.22 -2.02 20.36
C SER A 416 26.19 -1.40 18.95
N LEU A 417 25.35 -1.91 18.05
CA LEU A 417 25.15 -1.38 16.70
C LEU A 417 24.52 0.01 16.72
N ILE A 418 23.52 0.22 17.60
CA ILE A 418 22.87 1.52 17.77
C ILE A 418 23.88 2.57 18.23
N LYS A 419 24.75 2.22 19.19
CA LYS A 419 25.82 3.12 19.67
C LYS A 419 26.88 3.40 18.62
N GLN A 420 27.13 2.46 17.71
CA GLN A 420 28.05 2.66 16.59
C GLN A 420 27.49 3.64 15.55
N TYR A 421 26.17 3.60 15.28
CA TYR A 421 25.52 4.41 14.25
C TYR A 421 24.32 5.23 14.78
N PRO A 422 24.50 6.10 15.79
CA PRO A 422 23.38 6.74 16.48
C PRO A 422 22.60 7.72 15.59
N ALA A 423 23.31 8.49 14.75
CA ALA A 423 22.67 9.43 13.83
C ALA A 423 21.84 8.72 12.75
N ALA A 424 22.36 7.62 12.20
CA ALA A 424 21.65 6.82 11.21
C ALA A 424 20.41 6.14 11.82
N TYR A 425 20.54 5.57 13.02
CA TYR A 425 19.44 4.96 13.74
C TYR A 425 18.30 5.94 14.01
N ASN A 426 18.63 7.10 14.58
CA ASN A 426 17.65 8.14 14.86
C ASN A 426 16.98 8.65 13.59
N ASP A 427 17.71 8.79 12.50
CA ASP A 427 17.10 9.23 11.24
C ASP A 427 16.16 8.18 10.63
N LEU A 428 16.50 6.88 10.72
CA LEU A 428 15.61 5.79 10.27
C LEU A 428 14.33 5.70 11.11
N LEU A 429 14.40 5.95 12.43
CA LEU A 429 13.21 6.13 13.27
C LEU A 429 12.44 7.38 12.86
N SER A 430 13.15 8.48 12.57
CA SER A 430 12.56 9.77 12.21
C SER A 430 11.68 9.69 10.95
N VAL A 431 12.17 8.98 9.93
CA VAL A 431 11.43 8.81 8.67
C VAL A 431 10.38 7.69 8.75
N GLY A 432 10.28 6.98 9.88
CA GLY A 432 9.36 5.87 10.09
C GLY A 432 9.76 4.57 9.37
N PHE A 433 11.04 4.45 8.98
CA PHE A 433 11.55 3.22 8.38
C PHE A 433 11.75 2.11 9.42
N LEU A 434 12.16 2.50 10.62
CA LEU A 434 12.19 1.66 11.81
C LEU A 434 11.18 2.18 12.84
N ARG A 435 10.75 1.30 13.75
CA ARG A 435 9.92 1.62 14.92
C ARG A 435 10.43 0.88 16.15
N GLU A 436 10.26 1.49 17.31
CA GLU A 436 10.48 0.86 18.62
C GLU A 436 9.13 0.51 19.24
N LEU A 437 9.04 -0.64 19.90
CA LEU A 437 7.88 -1.08 20.65
C LEU A 437 8.33 -1.48 22.05
N ASN A 438 7.69 -0.92 23.08
CA ASN A 438 7.94 -1.32 24.45
C ASN A 438 6.95 -2.42 24.84
N ILE A 439 7.47 -3.65 24.98
CA ILE A 439 6.71 -4.83 25.41
C ILE A 439 7.19 -5.25 26.81
N SER A 440 7.66 -4.29 27.59
CA SER A 440 8.09 -4.54 28.96
C SER A 440 6.90 -4.98 29.80
N ALA A 441 7.14 -5.96 30.67
CA ALA A 441 6.24 -6.32 31.75
C ALA A 441 6.87 -5.87 33.08
N ASP A 442 6.09 -5.83 34.17
CA ASP A 442 6.52 -5.34 35.48
C ASP A 442 7.86 -5.91 35.97
N LEU A 443 8.19 -7.14 35.57
CA LEU A 443 9.40 -7.85 35.97
C LEU A 443 10.49 -7.93 34.89
N ARG A 444 10.25 -7.43 33.68
CA ARG A 444 11.16 -7.60 32.55
C ARG A 444 11.10 -6.44 31.55
N PHE A 445 12.19 -5.68 31.49
CA PHE A 445 12.41 -4.71 30.43
C PHE A 445 12.61 -5.42 29.09
N ARG A 446 11.74 -5.13 28.11
CA ARG A 446 11.83 -5.65 26.75
C ARG A 446 11.35 -4.60 25.75
N THR A 447 12.30 -3.94 25.10
CA THR A 447 12.04 -3.09 23.93
C THR A 447 12.47 -3.84 22.68
N VAL A 448 11.58 -3.92 21.69
CA VAL A 448 11.91 -4.48 20.38
C VAL A 448 11.91 -3.40 19.31
N ILE A 449 12.78 -3.55 18.34
CA ILE A 449 12.85 -2.72 17.13
C ILE A 449 12.25 -3.54 16.00
N GLN A 450 11.50 -2.90 15.12
CA GLN A 450 10.93 -3.53 13.93
C GLN A 450 11.03 -2.56 12.76
N PHE A 451 10.88 -3.06 11.54
CA PHE A 451 10.61 -2.20 10.39
C PHE A 451 9.23 -1.55 10.53
N GLY A 452 9.10 -0.31 10.06
CA GLY A 452 7.85 0.45 10.16
C GLY A 452 6.67 -0.23 9.46
N ASN A 453 6.94 -1.04 8.42
CA ASN A 453 5.97 -1.94 7.80
C ASN A 453 6.65 -3.19 7.22
N SER A 454 5.82 -4.17 6.83
CA SER A 454 6.27 -5.44 6.25
C SER A 454 7.06 -5.24 4.96
N ASN A 455 6.65 -4.33 4.07
CA ASN A 455 7.34 -4.12 2.80
C ASN A 455 8.76 -3.55 2.97
N PHE A 456 8.99 -2.71 3.98
CA PHE A 456 10.32 -2.22 4.35
C PHE A 456 11.22 -3.35 4.87
N CYS A 457 10.65 -4.30 5.60
CA CYS A 457 11.37 -5.52 5.98
C CYS A 457 11.72 -6.36 4.74
N ASP A 458 10.76 -6.60 3.86
CA ASP A 458 10.91 -7.45 2.67
C ASP A 458 11.99 -6.92 1.72
N VAL A 459 11.97 -5.62 1.41
CA VAL A 459 12.98 -4.98 0.55
C VAL A 459 14.37 -4.98 1.19
N SER A 460 14.44 -4.84 2.51
CA SER A 460 15.71 -4.84 3.24
C SER A 460 16.35 -6.23 3.19
N ILE A 461 15.57 -7.28 3.48
CA ILE A 461 16.00 -8.68 3.36
C ILE A 461 16.46 -8.97 1.92
N ALA A 462 15.67 -8.60 0.92
CA ALA A 462 16.01 -8.82 -0.48
C ALA A 462 17.36 -8.17 -0.85
N ARG A 463 17.58 -6.92 -0.42
CA ARG A 463 18.84 -6.21 -0.68
C ARG A 463 20.05 -6.81 0.03
N ASP A 464 19.89 -7.21 1.29
CA ASP A 464 20.96 -7.88 2.05
C ASP A 464 21.39 -9.19 1.39
N LEU A 465 20.41 -10.00 0.99
CA LEU A 465 20.68 -11.25 0.29
C LEU A 465 21.33 -11.00 -1.08
N LEU A 466 20.87 -10.00 -1.83
CA LEU A 466 21.47 -9.63 -3.12
C LEU A 466 22.92 -9.19 -2.94
N GLN A 467 23.20 -8.35 -1.94
CA GLN A 467 24.56 -7.88 -1.66
C GLN A 467 25.50 -9.03 -1.28
N LYS A 468 25.01 -10.00 -0.50
CA LYS A 468 25.76 -11.24 -0.16
C LYS A 468 25.97 -12.16 -1.35
N ASN A 469 25.21 -11.99 -2.42
CA ASN A 469 25.34 -12.72 -3.68
C ASN A 469 25.87 -11.82 -4.82
N ASP A 470 26.78 -10.89 -4.49
CA ASP A 470 27.48 -10.02 -5.45
C ASP A 470 26.56 -9.19 -6.35
N ASN A 471 25.35 -8.87 -5.85
CA ASN A 471 24.30 -8.17 -6.58
C ASN A 471 23.81 -8.89 -7.85
N ILE A 472 23.97 -10.22 -7.89
CA ILE A 472 23.53 -11.06 -8.99
C ILE A 472 22.29 -11.83 -8.54
N PHE A 473 21.23 -11.77 -9.34
CA PHE A 473 20.08 -12.64 -9.19
C PHE A 473 20.32 -13.91 -10.01
N ASP A 474 20.60 -15.03 -9.36
CA ASP A 474 20.85 -16.33 -10.00
C ASP A 474 20.20 -17.48 -9.21
N CYS A 475 20.43 -18.72 -9.63
CA CYS A 475 19.83 -19.90 -9.03
C CYS A 475 20.36 -20.13 -7.60
N LYS A 476 21.62 -19.74 -7.32
CA LYS A 476 22.18 -19.73 -5.97
C LYS A 476 21.44 -18.76 -5.04
N MET A 477 21.06 -17.59 -5.54
CA MET A 477 20.22 -16.64 -4.81
C MET A 477 18.85 -17.25 -4.48
N VAL A 478 18.18 -17.88 -5.45
CA VAL A 478 16.88 -18.52 -5.25
C VAL A 478 16.97 -19.66 -4.21
N ALA A 479 18.00 -20.50 -4.30
CA ALA A 479 18.26 -21.54 -3.31
C ALA A 479 18.50 -20.95 -1.90
N THR A 480 19.22 -19.84 -1.81
CA THR A 480 19.46 -19.14 -0.53
C THR A 480 18.15 -18.61 0.07
N ILE A 481 17.27 -18.04 -0.76
CA ILE A 481 15.94 -17.58 -0.34
C ILE A 481 15.09 -18.75 0.16
N ASN A 482 15.05 -19.85 -0.58
CA ASN A 482 14.29 -21.07 -0.21
C ASN A 482 14.74 -21.64 1.15
N ASN A 483 16.05 -21.64 1.40
CA ASN A 483 16.64 -22.21 2.61
C ASN A 483 16.47 -21.31 3.85
N ASN A 484 16.40 -19.99 3.66
CA ASN A 484 16.36 -19.03 4.77
C ASN A 484 14.94 -18.60 5.14
N LEU A 485 13.97 -18.63 4.22
CA LEU A 485 12.59 -18.21 4.50
C LEU A 485 11.66 -19.41 4.45
N THR A 486 11.04 -19.73 5.59
CA THR A 486 10.08 -20.84 5.74
C THR A 486 8.66 -20.45 5.31
N ASP A 487 8.24 -19.24 5.64
CA ASP A 487 6.96 -18.66 5.23
C ASP A 487 6.92 -18.41 3.71
N GLY A 488 6.00 -19.09 3.02
CA GLY A 488 5.82 -18.98 1.57
C GLY A 488 5.39 -17.59 1.09
N GLN A 489 4.58 -16.87 1.87
CA GLN A 489 4.15 -15.52 1.51
C GLN A 489 5.29 -14.51 1.65
N LYS A 490 6.07 -14.61 2.74
CA LYS A 490 7.29 -13.81 2.92
C LYS A 490 8.30 -14.09 1.81
N ARG A 491 8.50 -15.37 1.48
CA ARG A 491 9.37 -15.83 0.38
C ARG A 491 8.97 -15.19 -0.94
N LEU A 492 7.69 -15.23 -1.30
CA LEU A 492 7.14 -14.61 -2.51
C LEU A 492 7.42 -13.10 -2.56
N ARG A 493 7.16 -12.37 -1.47
CA ARG A 493 7.39 -10.90 -1.42
C ARG A 493 8.87 -10.53 -1.61
N VAL A 494 9.79 -11.29 -1.00
CA VAL A 494 11.24 -11.11 -1.16
C VAL A 494 11.67 -11.43 -2.59
N ILE A 495 11.17 -12.52 -3.20
CA ILE A 495 11.44 -12.85 -4.60
C ILE A 495 10.96 -11.73 -5.54
N LYS A 496 9.77 -11.18 -5.32
CA LYS A 496 9.27 -10.04 -6.11
C LYS A 496 10.22 -8.84 -6.07
N TRP A 497 10.80 -8.54 -4.91
CA TRP A 497 11.83 -7.49 -4.80
C TRP A 497 13.11 -7.80 -5.58
N CYS A 498 13.59 -9.04 -5.53
CA CYS A 498 14.75 -9.50 -6.32
C CYS A 498 14.47 -9.43 -7.84
N VAL A 499 13.26 -9.79 -8.26
CA VAL A 499 12.80 -9.70 -9.65
C VAL A 499 12.75 -8.25 -10.13
N VAL A 500 12.20 -7.33 -9.33
CA VAL A 500 12.21 -5.88 -9.63
C VAL A 500 13.65 -5.38 -9.77
N TYR A 501 14.55 -5.81 -8.88
CA TYR A 501 15.95 -5.46 -8.96
C TYR A 501 16.58 -5.95 -10.28
N ALA A 502 16.44 -7.24 -10.58
CA ALA A 502 16.98 -7.85 -11.80
C ALA A 502 16.42 -7.19 -13.08
N ALA A 503 15.15 -6.82 -13.10
CA ALA A 503 14.57 -6.08 -14.22
C ALA A 503 15.20 -4.69 -14.39
N LYS A 504 15.40 -3.95 -13.28
CA LYS A 504 16.02 -2.62 -13.30
C LYS A 504 17.52 -2.64 -13.64
N THR A 505 18.22 -3.74 -13.35
CA THR A 505 19.66 -3.91 -13.65
C THR A 505 19.94 -4.68 -14.94
N GLY A 506 18.91 -5.06 -15.70
CA GLY A 506 19.07 -5.75 -16.99
C GLY A 506 19.41 -7.24 -16.90
N GLN A 507 19.26 -7.87 -15.73
CA GLN A 507 19.53 -9.29 -15.49
C GLN A 507 18.35 -10.21 -15.86
N LEU A 508 17.53 -9.82 -16.84
CA LEU A 508 16.31 -10.52 -17.23
C LEU A 508 16.56 -11.98 -17.69
N GLN A 509 17.75 -12.26 -18.22
CA GLN A 509 18.17 -13.60 -18.63
C GLN A 509 18.19 -14.61 -17.46
N ASN A 510 18.29 -14.15 -16.22
CA ASN A 510 18.35 -15.02 -15.04
C ASN A 510 16.96 -15.37 -14.49
N PHE A 511 15.87 -14.92 -15.14
CA PHE A 511 14.51 -15.27 -14.72
C PHE A 511 14.21 -16.78 -14.84
N ASP A 512 15.01 -17.53 -15.61
CA ASP A 512 14.96 -19.00 -15.65
C ASP A 512 15.10 -19.62 -14.25
N CYS A 513 15.89 -19.00 -13.37
CA CYS A 513 16.10 -19.48 -12.00
C CYS A 513 14.84 -19.41 -11.13
N LEU A 514 13.78 -18.71 -11.56
CA LEU A 514 12.50 -18.70 -10.84
C LEU A 514 11.82 -20.07 -10.82
N ALA A 515 12.18 -20.97 -11.74
CA ALA A 515 11.70 -22.35 -11.73
C ALA A 515 12.15 -23.13 -10.48
N GLU A 516 13.25 -22.72 -9.85
CA GLU A 516 13.75 -23.34 -8.60
C GLU A 516 13.10 -22.76 -7.34
N ALA A 517 12.23 -21.75 -7.47
CA ALA A 517 11.57 -21.15 -6.32
C ALA A 517 10.53 -22.11 -5.73
N ASN A 518 10.62 -22.38 -4.42
CA ASN A 518 9.67 -23.22 -3.71
C ASN A 518 8.37 -22.43 -3.47
N LEU A 519 7.51 -22.31 -4.49
CA LEU A 519 6.25 -21.59 -4.42
C LEU A 519 5.07 -22.55 -4.60
N SER A 520 3.99 -22.30 -3.88
CA SER A 520 2.72 -22.98 -4.15
C SER A 520 2.18 -22.56 -5.53
N PRO A 521 1.26 -23.33 -6.14
CA PRO A 521 0.61 -22.93 -7.39
C PRO A 521 -0.06 -21.54 -7.34
N ALA A 522 -0.67 -21.20 -6.20
CA ALA A 522 -1.28 -19.89 -5.99
C ALA A 522 -0.22 -18.78 -5.96
N GLN A 523 0.87 -18.98 -5.23
CA GLN A 523 1.99 -18.03 -5.15
C GLN A 523 2.71 -17.88 -6.51
N LYS A 524 2.86 -18.97 -7.26
CA LYS A 524 3.39 -18.96 -8.64
C LYS A 524 2.48 -18.11 -9.55
N SER A 525 1.17 -18.31 -9.49
CA SER A 525 0.20 -17.49 -10.23
C SER A 525 0.34 -16.00 -9.92
N GLU A 526 0.41 -15.64 -8.63
CA GLU A 526 0.60 -14.26 -8.19
C GLU A 526 1.94 -13.64 -8.67
N LEU A 527 3.02 -14.43 -8.67
CA LEU A 527 4.32 -13.99 -9.19
C LEU A 527 4.28 -13.76 -10.71
N LEU A 528 3.59 -14.62 -11.46
CA LEU A 528 3.49 -14.51 -12.92
C LEU A 528 2.65 -13.31 -13.35
N VAL A 529 1.55 -13.01 -12.64
CA VAL A 529 0.78 -11.78 -12.86
C VAL A 529 1.69 -10.57 -12.62
N PHE A 530 2.40 -10.55 -11.49
CA PHE A 530 3.36 -9.49 -11.16
C PHE A 530 4.46 -9.33 -12.23
N LEU A 531 5.04 -10.42 -12.71
CA LEU A 531 6.04 -10.42 -13.79
C LEU A 531 5.45 -9.88 -15.09
N GLY A 532 4.23 -10.29 -15.45
CA GLY A 532 3.52 -9.81 -16.63
C GLY A 532 3.34 -8.29 -16.61
N GLU A 533 2.94 -7.73 -15.47
CA GLU A 533 2.80 -6.28 -15.27
C GLU A 533 4.14 -5.55 -15.26
N LEU A 534 5.16 -6.13 -14.64
CA LEU A 534 6.51 -5.57 -14.58
C LEU A 534 7.12 -5.46 -15.98
N LEU A 535 7.02 -6.54 -16.76
CA LEU A 535 7.48 -6.62 -18.14
C LEU A 535 6.69 -5.70 -19.06
N GLU A 536 5.37 -5.59 -18.87
CA GLU A 536 4.55 -4.64 -19.62
C GLU A 536 4.97 -3.20 -19.36
N LYS A 537 5.18 -2.84 -18.09
CA LYS A 537 5.65 -1.50 -17.70
C LYS A 537 7.04 -1.20 -18.28
N ALA A 538 7.94 -2.19 -18.26
CA ALA A 538 9.27 -2.09 -18.85
C ALA A 538 9.23 -1.85 -20.38
N CYS A 539 8.19 -2.33 -21.06
CA CYS A 539 7.94 -2.10 -22.49
C CYS A 539 7.26 -0.78 -22.83
N SER A 540 6.78 -0.02 -21.84
CA SER A 540 6.09 1.26 -22.06
C SER A 540 7.00 2.28 -22.76
N PRO A 541 6.48 3.10 -23.71
CA PRO A 541 7.25 4.13 -24.40
C PRO A 541 7.96 5.12 -23.47
N VAL A 542 7.43 5.30 -22.26
CA VAL A 542 7.90 6.27 -21.26
C VAL A 542 9.09 5.75 -20.43
N ALA A 543 9.31 4.43 -20.40
CA ALA A 543 10.32 3.77 -19.55
C ALA A 543 11.46 3.10 -20.36
N GLN A 544 11.54 3.37 -21.67
CA GLN A 544 12.43 2.66 -22.59
C GLN A 544 13.90 2.77 -22.20
N SER A 545 14.45 1.69 -21.65
CA SER A 545 15.89 1.42 -21.72
C SER A 545 16.16 0.54 -22.95
N GLU A 546 17.17 0.86 -23.75
CA GLU A 546 17.52 0.12 -24.97
C GLU A 546 17.74 -1.38 -24.71
N HIS A 547 18.24 -1.72 -23.51
CA HIS A 547 18.49 -3.11 -23.07
C HIS A 547 17.21 -3.95 -22.97
N ILE A 548 16.10 -3.38 -22.50
CA ILE A 548 14.83 -4.10 -22.39
C ILE A 548 14.26 -4.35 -23.78
N VAL A 549 14.28 -3.34 -24.67
CA VAL A 549 13.85 -3.49 -26.06
C VAL A 549 14.66 -4.57 -26.80
N GLN A 550 15.98 -4.64 -26.54
CA GLN A 550 16.82 -5.71 -27.09
C GLN A 550 16.49 -7.10 -26.53
N TYR A 551 16.11 -7.19 -25.25
CA TYR A 551 15.69 -8.45 -24.62
C TYR A 551 14.39 -8.99 -25.27
N PHE A 552 13.39 -8.14 -25.49
CA PHE A 552 12.14 -8.56 -26.15
C PHE A 552 12.29 -8.90 -27.65
N LYS A 553 13.37 -8.44 -28.30
CA LYS A 553 13.72 -8.81 -29.68
C LYS A 553 14.27 -10.23 -29.82
N LYS A 554 14.70 -10.86 -28.72
CA LYS A 554 15.17 -12.25 -28.69
C LYS A 554 14.00 -13.21 -28.41
N ASP A 555 14.17 -14.48 -28.74
CA ASP A 555 13.23 -15.52 -28.28
C ASP A 555 13.33 -15.65 -26.76
N CYS A 556 12.21 -15.93 -26.11
CA CYS A 556 12.17 -16.20 -24.68
C CYS A 556 12.94 -17.49 -24.39
N SER A 557 13.71 -17.58 -23.31
CA SER A 557 14.37 -18.83 -22.90
C SER A 557 13.33 -19.93 -22.63
N ASP A 558 13.70 -21.19 -22.89
CA ASP A 558 12.78 -22.31 -22.68
C ASP A 558 12.42 -22.46 -21.19
N GLY A 559 13.37 -22.23 -20.27
CA GLY A 559 13.12 -22.25 -18.83
C GLY A 559 12.04 -21.25 -18.40
N LEU A 560 12.21 -19.98 -18.75
CA LEU A 560 11.26 -18.92 -18.46
C LEU A 560 9.92 -19.18 -19.15
N PHE A 561 9.93 -19.57 -20.43
CA PHE A 561 8.72 -19.91 -21.14
C PHE A 561 7.96 -21.02 -20.40
N ASN A 562 8.62 -22.13 -20.06
CA ASN A 562 7.96 -23.24 -19.34
C ASN A 562 7.45 -22.81 -17.96
N TYR A 563 8.16 -21.92 -17.27
CA TYR A 563 7.73 -21.39 -15.97
C TYR A 563 6.41 -20.62 -16.05
N PHE A 564 6.23 -19.86 -17.13
CA PHE A 564 4.99 -19.12 -17.39
C PHE A 564 3.81 -20.01 -17.75
N PHE A 565 4.01 -21.30 -18.06
CA PHE A 565 2.95 -22.17 -18.56
C PHE A 565 2.48 -23.16 -17.51
N GLY A 566 1.16 -23.30 -17.40
CA GLY A 566 0.47 -24.17 -16.46
C GLY A 566 -1.04 -23.91 -16.55
N ILE A 567 -1.85 -24.97 -16.59
CA ILE A 567 -3.32 -24.83 -16.70
C ILE A 567 -3.93 -24.32 -15.39
N GLU A 568 -3.30 -24.63 -14.26
CA GLU A 568 -3.67 -24.14 -12.94
C GLU A 568 -3.65 -22.62 -12.88
N LEU A 569 -2.82 -21.98 -13.72
CA LEU A 569 -2.63 -20.54 -13.74
C LEU A 569 -3.76 -19.80 -14.45
N ILE A 570 -4.68 -20.51 -15.11
CA ILE A 570 -5.76 -19.88 -15.88
C ILE A 570 -6.59 -18.96 -14.96
N SER A 571 -6.51 -17.67 -15.26
CA SER A 571 -7.29 -16.59 -14.67
C SER A 571 -7.39 -15.42 -15.66
N ALA A 572 -8.27 -14.46 -15.40
CA ALA A 572 -8.33 -13.21 -16.18
C ALA A 572 -7.02 -12.41 -16.11
N GLU A 573 -6.29 -12.47 -15.00
CA GLU A 573 -5.03 -11.76 -14.80
C GLU A 573 -3.88 -12.45 -15.53
N TYR A 574 -3.87 -13.79 -15.53
CA TYR A 574 -2.90 -14.59 -16.27
C TYR A 574 -3.00 -14.39 -17.79
N LYS A 575 -4.21 -14.09 -18.31
CA LYS A 575 -4.39 -13.66 -19.70
C LYS A 575 -3.51 -12.47 -20.06
N LYS A 576 -3.36 -11.47 -19.17
CA LYS A 576 -2.49 -10.32 -19.39
C LYS A 576 -1.02 -10.74 -19.45
N ALA A 577 -0.59 -11.64 -18.55
CA ALA A 577 0.77 -12.21 -18.58
C ALA A 577 1.08 -12.92 -19.91
N MET A 578 0.13 -13.73 -20.42
CA MET A 578 0.25 -14.39 -21.73
C MET A 578 0.31 -13.38 -22.90
N GLN A 579 -0.48 -12.31 -22.84
CA GLN A 579 -0.42 -11.24 -23.84
C GLN A 579 0.93 -10.50 -23.81
N THR A 580 1.52 -10.31 -22.62
CA THR A 580 2.88 -9.77 -22.49
C THR A 580 3.93 -10.70 -23.09
N LEU A 581 3.79 -12.03 -22.96
CA LEU A 581 4.70 -12.97 -23.63
C LEU A 581 4.66 -12.84 -25.16
N LEU A 582 3.50 -12.56 -25.75
CA LEU A 582 3.39 -12.33 -27.20
C LEU A 582 4.14 -11.08 -27.69
N LYS A 583 4.58 -10.19 -26.78
CA LYS A 583 5.45 -9.06 -27.13
C LYS A 583 6.89 -9.50 -27.45
N PHE A 584 7.29 -10.70 -27.03
CA PHE A 584 8.58 -11.30 -27.41
C PHE A 584 8.55 -11.82 -28.84
N LYS A 585 9.73 -11.93 -29.47
CA LYS A 585 9.89 -12.61 -30.77
C LYS A 585 9.89 -14.14 -30.59
N LEU A 586 8.76 -14.67 -30.11
CA LEU A 586 8.58 -16.09 -29.84
C LEU A 586 8.75 -16.97 -31.09
N SER A 587 9.33 -18.15 -30.93
CA SER A 587 9.30 -19.21 -31.94
C SER A 587 7.86 -19.65 -32.26
N ASN A 588 7.65 -20.27 -33.43
CA ASN A 588 6.31 -20.70 -33.86
C ASN A 588 5.69 -21.71 -32.87
N LYS A 589 6.47 -22.70 -32.39
CA LYS A 589 6.06 -23.63 -31.32
C LYS A 589 5.55 -22.88 -30.07
N LYS A 590 6.30 -21.88 -29.59
CA LYS A 590 5.93 -21.07 -28.43
C LYS A 590 4.68 -20.22 -28.67
N LYS A 591 4.57 -19.60 -29.86
CA LYS A 591 3.37 -18.85 -30.25
C LYS A 591 2.12 -19.72 -30.29
N ILE A 592 2.21 -20.92 -30.86
CA ILE A 592 1.11 -21.89 -30.89
C ILE A 592 0.64 -22.18 -29.47
N LEU A 593 1.56 -22.47 -28.55
CA LEU A 593 1.24 -22.72 -27.15
C LEU A 593 0.62 -21.49 -26.47
N THR A 594 1.17 -20.29 -26.64
CA THR A 594 0.62 -19.07 -26.04
C THR A 594 -0.81 -18.78 -26.54
N TYR A 595 -1.06 -18.88 -27.84
CA TYR A 595 -2.41 -18.69 -28.40
C TYR A 595 -3.37 -19.81 -27.99
N THR A 596 -2.88 -21.04 -27.82
CA THR A 596 -3.68 -22.16 -27.29
C THR A 596 -4.11 -21.91 -25.85
N SER A 597 -3.20 -21.41 -25.00
CA SER A 597 -3.53 -21.00 -23.62
C SER A 597 -4.54 -19.85 -23.60
N LEU A 598 -4.35 -18.81 -24.42
CA LEU A 598 -5.30 -17.69 -24.53
C LEU A 598 -6.68 -18.13 -25.01
N ALA A 599 -6.74 -19.02 -26.00
CA ALA A 599 -7.98 -19.62 -26.47
C ALA A 599 -8.65 -20.47 -25.39
N THR A 600 -7.88 -21.19 -24.58
CA THR A 600 -8.41 -21.98 -23.45
C THR A 600 -9.02 -21.07 -22.38
N ILE A 601 -8.37 -19.96 -22.05
CA ILE A 601 -8.95 -18.95 -21.13
C ILE A 601 -10.27 -18.43 -21.70
N ALA A 602 -10.31 -18.06 -22.99
CA ALA A 602 -11.53 -17.59 -23.64
C ALA A 602 -12.66 -18.65 -23.62
N ALA A 603 -12.32 -19.93 -23.86
CA ALA A 603 -13.27 -21.04 -23.77
C ALA A 603 -13.82 -21.24 -22.35
N LEU A 604 -12.97 -21.15 -21.32
CA LEU A 604 -13.38 -21.25 -19.91
C LEU A 604 -14.22 -20.05 -19.45
N GLN A 605 -13.99 -18.88 -20.03
CA GLN A 605 -14.78 -17.66 -19.82
C GLN A 605 -16.08 -17.64 -20.65
N LEU A 606 -16.24 -18.58 -21.59
CA LEU A 606 -17.33 -18.62 -22.57
C LEU A 606 -17.38 -17.35 -23.45
N ASP A 607 -16.21 -16.79 -23.78
CA ASP A 607 -16.06 -15.66 -24.70
C ASP A 607 -15.79 -16.18 -26.11
N ILE A 608 -16.87 -16.45 -26.84
CA ILE A 608 -16.82 -17.09 -28.17
C ILE A 608 -16.16 -16.19 -29.22
N GLU A 609 -16.33 -14.87 -29.11
CA GLU A 609 -15.73 -13.91 -30.03
C GLU A 609 -14.20 -13.90 -29.90
N GLN A 610 -13.67 -13.83 -28.67
CA GLN A 610 -12.23 -13.91 -28.46
C GLN A 610 -11.67 -15.29 -28.82
N LEU A 611 -12.41 -16.37 -28.51
CA LEU A 611 -12.03 -17.72 -28.91
C LEU A 611 -11.87 -17.81 -30.45
N GLU A 612 -12.79 -17.22 -31.21
CA GLU A 612 -12.71 -17.13 -32.67
C GLU A 612 -11.50 -16.34 -33.14
N GLN A 613 -11.20 -15.20 -32.51
CA GLN A 613 -10.03 -14.38 -32.84
C GLN A 613 -8.72 -15.16 -32.63
N TYR A 614 -8.56 -15.84 -31.48
CA TYR A 614 -7.37 -16.65 -31.21
C TYR A 614 -7.27 -17.88 -32.12
N LEU A 615 -8.39 -18.51 -32.44
CA LEU A 615 -8.45 -19.58 -33.43
C LEU A 615 -8.01 -19.09 -34.82
N GLY A 616 -8.42 -17.88 -35.22
CA GLY A 616 -7.95 -17.23 -36.44
C GLY A 616 -6.42 -17.01 -36.45
N LYS A 617 -5.84 -16.62 -35.31
CA LYS A 617 -4.37 -16.50 -35.16
C LYS A 617 -3.67 -17.85 -35.27
N LEU A 618 -4.20 -18.90 -34.66
CA LEU A 618 -3.67 -20.25 -34.82
C LEU A 618 -3.72 -20.69 -36.30
N LYS A 619 -4.86 -20.55 -36.96
CA LYS A 619 -5.03 -20.91 -38.39
C LYS A 619 -4.08 -20.15 -39.34
N SER A 620 -3.55 -19.00 -38.93
CA SER A 620 -2.60 -18.22 -39.74
C SER A 620 -1.16 -18.74 -39.70
N ILE A 621 -0.83 -19.66 -38.78
CA ILE A 621 0.48 -20.29 -38.68
C ILE A 621 0.54 -21.47 -39.66
N GLU A 622 1.70 -21.71 -40.27
CA GLU A 622 1.90 -22.77 -41.26
C GLU A 622 1.60 -24.16 -40.69
N ALA A 623 0.96 -25.02 -41.50
CA ALA A 623 0.50 -26.34 -41.06
C ALA A 623 1.64 -27.27 -40.61
N GLU A 624 2.84 -27.12 -41.17
CA GLU A 624 4.02 -27.93 -40.85
C GLU A 624 4.50 -27.75 -39.40
N GLU A 625 4.29 -26.56 -38.83
CA GLU A 625 4.66 -26.25 -37.45
C GLU A 625 3.89 -27.11 -36.44
N TYR A 626 2.68 -27.56 -36.79
CA TYR A 626 1.84 -28.40 -35.94
C TYR A 626 2.30 -29.85 -35.85
N LEU A 627 3.15 -30.32 -36.78
CA LEU A 627 3.68 -31.69 -36.77
C LEU A 627 4.64 -31.97 -35.59
N HIS A 628 5.14 -30.91 -34.94
CA HIS A 628 6.01 -31.00 -33.78
C HIS A 628 5.28 -31.39 -32.48
N PHE A 629 3.94 -31.41 -32.49
CA PHE A 629 3.13 -31.74 -31.34
C PHE A 629 2.60 -33.18 -31.42
N ASP A 630 2.68 -33.91 -30.31
CA ASP A 630 2.14 -35.27 -30.21
C ASP A 630 0.61 -35.30 -30.42
N ILE A 631 -0.08 -34.17 -30.17
CA ILE A 631 -1.51 -33.93 -30.43
C ILE A 631 -1.64 -32.52 -31.01
N ASN A 632 -2.42 -32.35 -32.08
CA ASN A 632 -2.54 -31.05 -32.74
C ASN A 632 -3.38 -30.06 -31.90
N PRO A 633 -2.79 -28.99 -31.33
CA PRO A 633 -3.53 -28.03 -30.51
C PRO A 633 -4.60 -27.24 -31.28
N LEU A 634 -4.42 -27.02 -32.59
CA LEU A 634 -5.42 -26.35 -33.42
C LEU A 634 -6.70 -27.18 -33.53
N HIS A 635 -6.59 -28.50 -33.71
CA HIS A 635 -7.76 -29.39 -33.77
C HIS A 635 -8.47 -29.46 -32.42
N CYS A 636 -7.74 -29.45 -31.30
CA CYS A 636 -8.32 -29.41 -29.96
C CYS A 636 -9.14 -28.13 -29.72
N ILE A 637 -8.59 -26.96 -30.03
CA ILE A 637 -9.29 -25.67 -29.86
C ILE A 637 -10.46 -25.52 -30.85
N ASP A 638 -10.29 -25.93 -32.12
CA ASP A 638 -11.38 -25.91 -33.10
C ASP A 638 -12.53 -26.81 -32.65
N ALA A 639 -12.26 -28.01 -32.09
CA ALA A 639 -13.31 -28.88 -31.55
C ALA A 639 -14.14 -28.20 -30.46
N ILE A 640 -13.49 -27.51 -29.52
CA ILE A 640 -14.17 -26.78 -28.44
C ILE A 640 -14.98 -25.61 -28.99
N TYR A 641 -14.40 -24.83 -29.90
CA TYR A 641 -15.07 -23.70 -30.54
C TYR A 641 -16.30 -24.13 -31.35
N GLN A 642 -16.18 -25.16 -32.19
CA GLN A 642 -17.27 -25.67 -33.01
C GLN A 642 -18.41 -26.21 -32.15
N PHE A 643 -18.10 -26.84 -31.01
CA PHE A 643 -19.12 -27.26 -30.07
C PHE A 643 -19.89 -26.08 -29.48
N PHE A 644 -19.20 -25.06 -28.95
CA PHE A 644 -19.89 -23.94 -28.33
C PHE A 644 -20.63 -23.04 -29.32
N LYS A 645 -20.15 -22.91 -30.56
CA LYS A 645 -20.80 -22.08 -31.58
C LYS A 645 -21.90 -22.80 -32.34
N TYR A 646 -21.73 -24.09 -32.65
CA TYR A 646 -22.62 -24.83 -33.55
C TYR A 646 -23.14 -26.16 -32.98
N GLY A 647 -22.64 -26.62 -31.83
CA GLY A 647 -23.01 -27.91 -31.25
C GLY A 647 -22.38 -29.12 -31.96
N VAL A 648 -21.32 -28.91 -32.76
CA VAL A 648 -20.70 -29.98 -33.57
C VAL A 648 -19.23 -30.17 -33.23
N ILE A 649 -18.72 -31.41 -33.40
CA ILE A 649 -17.29 -31.73 -33.27
C ILE A 649 -16.81 -32.39 -34.55
N LYS A 650 -15.72 -31.88 -35.13
CA LYS A 650 -15.13 -32.43 -36.37
C LYS A 650 -14.44 -33.75 -36.14
N LYS A 651 -14.48 -34.64 -37.14
CA LYS A 651 -13.79 -35.94 -37.11
C LYS A 651 -12.27 -35.84 -36.98
N GLY A 652 -11.65 -34.80 -37.54
CA GLY A 652 -10.20 -34.57 -37.46
C GLY A 652 -9.65 -34.63 -36.03
N PHE A 653 -10.37 -34.04 -35.06
CA PHE A 653 -9.99 -34.11 -33.65
C PHE A 653 -9.96 -35.55 -33.12
N PHE A 654 -10.98 -36.36 -33.41
CA PHE A 654 -11.01 -37.74 -32.95
C PHE A 654 -9.95 -38.61 -33.63
N ASN A 655 -9.59 -38.31 -34.88
CA ASN A 655 -8.53 -39.01 -35.60
C ASN A 655 -7.18 -38.81 -34.91
N ASP A 656 -6.82 -37.58 -34.53
CA ASP A 656 -5.58 -37.28 -33.81
C ASP A 656 -5.50 -38.00 -32.46
N ILE A 657 -6.60 -37.96 -31.68
CA ILE A 657 -6.66 -38.65 -30.39
C ILE A 657 -6.52 -40.17 -30.57
N THR A 658 -7.18 -40.72 -31.59
CA THR A 658 -7.10 -42.15 -31.90
C THR A 658 -5.66 -42.52 -32.31
N GLN A 659 -5.03 -41.72 -33.17
CA GLN A 659 -3.65 -41.91 -33.57
C GLN A 659 -2.71 -41.87 -32.36
N PHE A 660 -2.85 -40.92 -31.44
CA PHE A 660 -2.05 -40.84 -30.23
C PHE A 660 -2.24 -42.06 -29.31
N VAL A 661 -3.49 -42.51 -29.11
CA VAL A 661 -3.80 -43.65 -28.23
C VAL A 661 -3.26 -44.97 -28.76
N PHE A 662 -3.36 -45.20 -30.07
CA PHE A 662 -2.96 -46.47 -30.69
C PHE A 662 -1.51 -46.49 -31.19
N ASN A 663 -0.92 -45.32 -31.48
CA ASN A 663 0.48 -45.16 -31.88
C ASN A 663 1.16 -44.12 -30.97
N PRO A 664 1.33 -44.41 -29.66
CA PRO A 664 1.93 -43.47 -28.75
C PRO A 664 3.40 -43.20 -29.11
N PRO A 665 3.89 -41.95 -28.96
CA PRO A 665 5.24 -41.57 -29.34
C PRO A 665 6.26 -42.02 -28.29
N VAL A 666 6.43 -43.33 -28.10
CA VAL A 666 7.41 -43.90 -27.16
C VAL A 666 8.70 -44.23 -27.92
N LYS A 667 9.80 -43.53 -27.63
CA LYS A 667 11.14 -43.90 -28.11
C LYS A 667 11.82 -44.71 -27.00
N ASN A 668 12.12 -45.98 -27.27
CA ASN A 668 13.05 -46.83 -26.49
C ASN A 668 12.75 -47.03 -24.98
N GLY A 669 11.48 -47.02 -24.56
CA GLY A 669 11.11 -47.41 -23.19
C GLY A 669 11.41 -46.37 -22.10
N GLU A 670 11.93 -45.20 -22.44
CA GLU A 670 12.07 -44.07 -21.52
C GLU A 670 10.82 -43.18 -21.56
N LEU A 671 10.27 -42.84 -20.39
CA LEU A 671 9.16 -41.90 -20.25
C LEU A 671 9.63 -40.49 -20.66
N LYS A 672 8.83 -39.79 -21.48
CA LYS A 672 9.15 -38.40 -21.85
C LYS A 672 8.98 -37.48 -20.62
N GLN A 673 9.94 -36.58 -20.41
CA GLN A 673 9.75 -35.36 -19.60
C GLN A 673 8.92 -34.38 -20.45
N PRO A 674 7.80 -33.83 -19.96
CA PRO A 674 7.04 -32.86 -20.73
C PRO A 674 7.77 -31.51 -20.72
N GLU A 675 8.12 -30.99 -21.90
CA GLU A 675 8.67 -29.63 -21.98
C GLU A 675 7.54 -28.59 -21.90
N VAL A 676 6.39 -28.79 -22.59
CA VAL A 676 5.12 -28.01 -22.44
C VAL A 676 3.93 -28.81 -23.02
N THR A 677 3.83 -30.10 -22.69
CA THR A 677 2.85 -31.01 -23.32
C THR A 677 1.50 -31.07 -22.57
N ASP A 678 1.42 -30.46 -21.38
CA ASP A 678 0.33 -30.68 -20.43
C ASP A 678 -0.95 -29.90 -20.77
N ILE A 679 -0.83 -28.66 -21.24
CA ILE A 679 -2.00 -27.86 -21.63
C ILE A 679 -2.71 -28.49 -22.83
N VAL A 680 -1.95 -28.89 -23.86
CA VAL A 680 -2.54 -29.53 -25.05
C VAL A 680 -3.21 -30.86 -24.69
N ALA A 681 -2.57 -31.65 -23.82
CA ALA A 681 -3.13 -32.92 -23.35
C ALA A 681 -4.43 -32.73 -22.56
N LEU A 682 -4.50 -31.72 -21.71
CA LEU A 682 -5.71 -31.42 -20.94
C LEU A 682 -6.84 -30.83 -21.80
N ILE A 683 -6.53 -29.94 -22.74
CA ILE A 683 -7.54 -29.42 -23.69
C ILE A 683 -8.10 -30.56 -24.54
N ALA A 684 -7.25 -31.49 -24.98
CA ALA A 684 -7.70 -32.72 -25.64
C ALA A 684 -8.65 -33.53 -24.74
N GLY A 685 -8.32 -33.69 -23.46
CA GLY A 685 -9.21 -34.29 -22.46
C GLY A 685 -10.56 -33.58 -22.34
N TYR A 686 -10.58 -32.24 -22.27
CA TYR A 686 -11.81 -31.45 -22.24
C TYR A 686 -12.61 -31.55 -23.55
N GLY A 687 -11.94 -31.61 -24.71
CA GLY A 687 -12.59 -31.85 -26.00
C GLY A 687 -13.31 -33.20 -26.03
N LEU A 688 -12.70 -34.25 -25.48
CA LEU A 688 -13.33 -35.58 -25.34
C LEU A 688 -14.51 -35.57 -24.34
N ALA A 689 -14.37 -34.82 -23.24
CA ALA A 689 -15.42 -34.67 -22.24
C ALA A 689 -16.67 -33.97 -22.82
N ILE A 690 -16.46 -32.90 -23.59
CA ILE A 690 -17.52 -32.19 -24.32
C ILE A 690 -18.17 -33.10 -25.37
N GLY A 691 -17.37 -33.91 -26.07
CA GLY A 691 -17.86 -34.94 -26.98
C GLY A 691 -18.53 -36.16 -26.32
N ARG A 692 -18.82 -36.10 -25.01
CA ARG A 692 -19.51 -37.14 -24.22
C ARG A 692 -19.00 -38.56 -24.46
N SER A 693 -17.69 -38.73 -24.57
CA SER A 693 -17.04 -40.00 -24.89
C SER A 693 -16.21 -40.56 -23.71
N PRO A 694 -16.82 -40.85 -22.54
CA PRO A 694 -16.08 -41.14 -21.30
C PRO A 694 -15.13 -42.34 -21.41
N ARG A 695 -15.50 -43.39 -22.16
CA ARG A 695 -14.60 -44.54 -22.40
C ARG A 695 -13.37 -44.18 -23.22
N LYS A 696 -13.49 -43.25 -24.18
CA LYS A 696 -12.35 -42.76 -24.96
C LYS A 696 -11.47 -41.86 -24.09
N THR A 697 -12.07 -41.01 -23.26
CA THR A 697 -11.35 -40.17 -22.28
C THR A 697 -10.50 -41.02 -21.33
N LEU A 698 -11.06 -42.09 -20.74
CA LEU A 698 -10.30 -42.97 -19.85
C LEU A 698 -9.15 -43.71 -20.56
N ARG A 699 -9.34 -44.16 -21.81
CA ARG A 699 -8.25 -44.76 -22.61
C ARG A 699 -7.15 -43.74 -22.88
N TYR A 700 -7.54 -42.54 -23.26
CA TYR A 700 -6.63 -41.43 -23.52
C TYR A 700 -5.78 -41.09 -22.29
N ILE A 701 -6.40 -40.92 -21.13
CA ILE A 701 -5.70 -40.64 -19.86
C ILE A 701 -4.75 -41.78 -19.49
N ARG A 702 -5.15 -43.04 -19.71
CA ARG A 702 -4.28 -44.19 -19.48
C ARG A 702 -3.03 -44.16 -20.36
N THR A 703 -3.19 -43.83 -21.65
CA THR A 703 -2.04 -43.67 -22.57
C THR A 703 -1.16 -42.51 -22.13
N LEU A 704 -1.72 -41.37 -21.71
CA LEU A 704 -0.92 -40.25 -21.18
C LEU A 704 -0.05 -40.65 -19.98
N LYS A 705 -0.64 -41.37 -19.01
CA LYS A 705 0.09 -41.89 -17.82
C LYS A 705 1.21 -42.88 -18.19
N GLN A 706 1.12 -43.54 -19.35
CA GLN A 706 2.14 -44.45 -19.87
C GLN A 706 3.25 -43.73 -20.67
N VAL A 707 2.96 -42.55 -21.24
CA VAL A 707 3.90 -41.81 -22.09
C VAL A 707 4.72 -40.79 -21.29
N TYR A 708 4.09 -40.11 -20.31
CA TYR A 708 4.72 -39.02 -19.56
C TYR A 708 4.82 -39.31 -18.06
N GLN A 709 5.99 -39.05 -17.47
CA GLN A 709 6.28 -39.36 -16.07
C GLN A 709 5.52 -38.45 -15.07
N THR A 710 5.26 -37.20 -15.43
CA THR A 710 4.67 -36.17 -14.55
C THR A 710 3.28 -36.53 -14.04
N TYR A 711 2.47 -37.25 -14.83
CA TYR A 711 1.13 -37.68 -14.42
C TYR A 711 1.13 -38.79 -13.36
N ASN A 712 2.28 -39.41 -13.11
CA ASN A 712 2.44 -40.43 -12.07
C ASN A 712 3.00 -39.87 -10.76
N GLN A 713 3.47 -38.61 -10.75
CA GLN A 713 4.01 -37.99 -9.55
C GLN A 713 2.89 -37.71 -8.52
N PRO A 714 3.06 -38.05 -7.23
CA PRO A 714 1.99 -37.95 -6.23
C PRO A 714 1.45 -36.54 -5.99
N SER A 715 2.30 -35.53 -6.10
CA SER A 715 2.01 -34.13 -5.75
C SER A 715 1.92 -33.19 -6.96
N SER A 716 1.86 -33.72 -8.19
CA SER A 716 1.83 -32.88 -9.38
C SER A 716 0.44 -32.26 -9.62
N VAL A 717 0.44 -30.99 -10.01
CA VAL A 717 -0.75 -30.26 -10.44
C VAL A 717 -1.41 -30.92 -11.65
N ASP A 718 -0.62 -31.51 -12.53
CA ASP A 718 -1.12 -32.24 -13.70
C ASP A 718 -1.94 -33.47 -13.32
N ARG A 719 -1.48 -34.22 -12.29
CA ARG A 719 -2.25 -35.35 -11.76
C ARG A 719 -3.61 -34.89 -11.22
N PHE A 720 -3.68 -33.73 -10.55
CA PHE A 720 -4.94 -33.18 -10.07
C PHE A 720 -5.98 -33.02 -11.19
N PHE A 721 -5.63 -32.41 -12.33
CA PHE A 721 -6.57 -32.24 -13.44
C PHE A 721 -6.89 -33.55 -14.18
N MET A 722 -5.94 -34.48 -14.26
CA MET A 722 -6.20 -35.80 -14.82
C MET A 722 -7.16 -36.62 -13.95
N GLU A 723 -7.05 -36.52 -12.62
CA GLU A 723 -8.00 -37.16 -11.70
C GLU A 723 -9.39 -36.50 -11.76
N ILE A 724 -9.49 -35.18 -12.02
CA ILE A 724 -10.79 -34.54 -12.34
C ILE A 724 -11.42 -35.20 -13.56
N LEU A 725 -10.70 -35.27 -14.68
CA LEU A 725 -11.24 -35.86 -15.92
C LEU A 725 -11.56 -37.35 -15.77
N THR A 726 -10.79 -38.07 -14.96
CA THR A 726 -11.01 -39.49 -14.64
C THR A 726 -12.27 -39.66 -13.81
N ALA A 727 -12.40 -38.92 -12.71
CA ALA A 727 -13.59 -38.91 -11.87
C ALA A 727 -14.83 -38.53 -12.70
N ASP A 728 -14.76 -37.47 -13.49
CA ASP A 728 -15.84 -37.03 -14.38
C ASP A 728 -16.27 -38.11 -15.37
N SER A 729 -15.31 -38.85 -15.92
CA SER A 729 -15.61 -39.96 -16.85
C SER A 729 -16.30 -41.13 -16.16
N TYR A 730 -15.86 -41.50 -14.95
CA TYR A 730 -16.51 -42.56 -14.15
C TYR A 730 -17.90 -42.14 -13.66
N PHE A 731 -18.05 -40.88 -13.30
CA PHE A 731 -19.34 -40.29 -12.96
C PHE A 731 -20.34 -40.40 -14.13
N MET A 732 -19.92 -40.03 -15.34
CA MET A 732 -20.76 -40.18 -16.55
C MET A 732 -21.10 -41.64 -16.88
N LEU A 733 -20.25 -42.59 -16.48
CA LEU A 733 -20.49 -44.03 -16.65
C LEU A 733 -21.35 -44.64 -15.52
N GLY A 734 -21.68 -43.87 -14.48
CA GLY A 734 -22.39 -44.35 -13.29
C GLY A 734 -21.56 -45.29 -12.40
N ASN A 735 -20.22 -45.27 -12.50
CA ASN A 735 -19.35 -46.09 -11.66
C ASN A 735 -18.93 -45.32 -10.40
N THR A 736 -19.71 -45.47 -9.33
CA THR A 736 -19.52 -44.76 -8.06
C THR A 736 -18.23 -45.16 -7.33
N GLU A 737 -17.83 -46.42 -7.38
CA GLU A 737 -16.63 -46.91 -6.68
C GLU A 737 -15.35 -46.29 -7.26
N GLU A 738 -15.20 -46.36 -8.59
CA GLU A 738 -14.06 -45.76 -9.28
C GLU A 738 -14.05 -44.23 -9.21
N PHE A 739 -15.22 -43.60 -9.18
CA PHE A 739 -15.34 -42.16 -8.89
C PHE A 739 -14.77 -41.83 -7.51
N ASN A 740 -15.18 -42.55 -6.47
CA ASN A 740 -14.72 -42.32 -5.09
C ASN A 740 -13.22 -42.53 -4.95
N ASN A 741 -12.66 -43.56 -5.59
CA ASN A 741 -11.22 -43.82 -5.61
C ASN A 741 -10.45 -42.65 -6.24
N SER A 742 -10.91 -42.18 -7.40
CA SER A 742 -10.30 -41.03 -8.10
C SER A 742 -10.44 -39.73 -7.29
N PHE A 743 -11.62 -39.52 -6.67
CA PHE A 743 -11.89 -38.35 -5.84
C PHE A 743 -11.03 -38.33 -4.57
N ALA A 744 -10.79 -39.48 -3.93
CA ALA A 744 -9.93 -39.55 -2.74
C ALA A 744 -8.49 -39.13 -3.05
N ILE A 745 -7.96 -39.53 -4.21
CA ILE A 745 -6.63 -39.09 -4.68
C ILE A 745 -6.64 -37.57 -4.90
N LEU A 746 -7.65 -37.06 -5.59
CA LEU A 746 -7.83 -35.63 -5.85
C LEU A 746 -7.94 -34.80 -4.55
N ASP A 747 -8.68 -35.30 -3.56
CA ASP A 747 -8.86 -34.65 -2.26
C ASP A 747 -7.55 -34.59 -1.47
N SER A 748 -6.74 -35.65 -1.52
CA SER A 748 -5.39 -35.66 -0.94
C SER A 748 -4.51 -34.58 -1.58
N ILE A 749 -4.45 -34.55 -2.93
CA ILE A 749 -3.60 -33.59 -3.65
C ILE A 749 -4.02 -32.15 -3.34
N TYR A 750 -5.33 -31.89 -3.26
CA TYR A 750 -5.85 -30.56 -2.97
C TYR A 750 -5.58 -30.13 -1.52
N LYS A 751 -5.72 -31.03 -0.55
CA LYS A 751 -5.45 -30.75 0.88
C LYS A 751 -3.97 -30.51 1.18
N ASP A 752 -3.07 -31.10 0.40
CA ASP A 752 -1.63 -30.86 0.52
C ASP A 752 -1.21 -29.45 0.05
N GLN A 753 -2.10 -28.69 -0.60
CA GLN A 753 -1.84 -27.31 -1.03
C GLN A 753 -2.04 -26.32 0.13
N ALA A 754 -0.94 -25.75 0.64
CA ALA A 754 -0.96 -24.82 1.78
C ALA A 754 -1.87 -23.59 1.61
N ASP A 755 -2.06 -23.10 0.38
CA ASP A 755 -2.86 -21.90 0.07
C ASP A 755 -4.25 -22.23 -0.54
N GLY A 756 -4.69 -23.50 -0.51
CA GLY A 756 -6.00 -23.89 -1.04
C GLY A 756 -6.11 -23.95 -2.58
N GLY A 757 -5.00 -23.95 -3.30
CA GLY A 757 -4.93 -24.09 -4.77
C GLY A 757 -5.31 -22.82 -5.54
N THR A 758 -5.10 -22.83 -6.86
CA THR A 758 -5.46 -21.69 -7.72
C THR A 758 -6.97 -21.54 -7.87
N PRO A 759 -7.51 -20.37 -8.27
CA PRO A 759 -8.95 -20.20 -8.46
C PRO A 759 -9.58 -21.24 -9.39
N TYR A 760 -8.88 -21.62 -10.47
CA TYR A 760 -9.36 -22.66 -11.38
C TYR A 760 -9.39 -24.04 -10.70
N MET A 761 -8.34 -24.43 -9.96
CA MET A 761 -8.32 -25.68 -9.19
C MET A 761 -9.45 -25.72 -8.16
N ARG A 762 -9.69 -24.61 -7.45
CA ARG A 762 -10.78 -24.47 -6.49
C ARG A 762 -12.14 -24.71 -7.18
N SER A 763 -12.38 -24.03 -8.31
CA SER A 763 -13.65 -24.16 -9.04
C SER A 763 -13.93 -25.60 -9.50
N THR A 764 -12.92 -26.30 -10.01
CA THR A 764 -13.07 -27.69 -10.48
C THR A 764 -13.15 -28.68 -9.32
N TYR A 765 -12.41 -28.48 -8.23
CA TYR A 765 -12.52 -29.26 -7.00
C TYR A 765 -13.94 -29.21 -6.41
N TYR A 766 -14.54 -28.03 -6.33
CA TYR A 766 -15.93 -27.89 -5.86
C TYR A 766 -16.94 -28.49 -6.85
N SER A 767 -16.62 -28.56 -8.15
CA SER A 767 -17.46 -29.30 -9.12
C SER A 767 -17.48 -30.79 -8.78
N SER A 768 -16.32 -31.38 -8.46
CA SER A 768 -16.22 -32.77 -8.04
C SER A 768 -16.90 -33.02 -6.68
N LYS A 769 -16.83 -32.08 -5.73
CA LYS A 769 -17.59 -32.18 -4.46
C LYS A 769 -19.09 -32.17 -4.66
N ILE A 770 -19.61 -31.37 -5.58
CA ILE A 770 -21.04 -31.39 -5.93
C ILE A 770 -21.43 -32.76 -6.48
N LYS A 771 -20.61 -33.35 -7.36
CA LYS A 771 -20.84 -34.70 -7.89
C LYS A 771 -20.84 -35.78 -6.79
N LEU A 772 -19.88 -35.72 -5.87
CA LEU A 772 -19.83 -36.61 -4.70
C LEU A 772 -21.10 -36.48 -3.86
N ALA A 773 -21.48 -35.25 -3.50
CA ALA A 773 -22.67 -34.96 -2.73
C ALA A 773 -23.95 -35.52 -3.38
N VAL A 774 -24.05 -35.45 -4.71
CA VAL A 774 -25.16 -36.03 -5.46
C VAL A 774 -25.13 -37.56 -5.44
N LEU A 775 -23.96 -38.20 -5.62
CA LEU A 775 -23.83 -39.66 -5.54
C LEU A 775 -24.19 -40.20 -4.15
N GLU A 776 -23.82 -39.47 -3.09
CA GLU A 776 -24.15 -39.79 -1.70
C GLU A 776 -25.59 -39.41 -1.31
N LYS A 777 -26.35 -38.78 -2.21
CA LYS A 777 -27.69 -38.21 -1.96
C LYS A 777 -27.72 -37.20 -0.81
N ASN A 778 -26.59 -36.53 -0.56
CA ASN A 778 -26.45 -35.49 0.44
C ASN A 778 -26.51 -34.11 -0.22
N TYR A 779 -27.72 -33.56 -0.37
CA TYR A 779 -27.93 -32.30 -1.11
C TYR A 779 -27.65 -31.02 -0.30
N ARG A 780 -27.59 -31.12 1.04
CA ARG A 780 -27.41 -29.96 1.95
C ARG A 780 -26.20 -29.06 1.63
N PRO A 781 -24.99 -29.58 1.34
CA PRO A 781 -23.82 -28.72 1.12
C PRO A 781 -23.77 -28.10 -0.29
N ILE A 782 -24.61 -28.53 -1.24
CA ILE A 782 -24.52 -28.12 -2.64
C ILE A 782 -24.69 -26.61 -2.81
N ALA A 783 -25.64 -26.00 -2.10
CA ALA A 783 -25.86 -24.55 -2.16
C ALA A 783 -24.60 -23.75 -1.75
N ALA A 784 -23.90 -24.20 -0.71
CA ALA A 784 -22.65 -23.57 -0.27
C ALA A 784 -21.53 -23.76 -1.31
N TYR A 785 -21.42 -24.94 -1.91
CA TYR A 785 -20.42 -25.20 -2.96
C TYR A 785 -20.67 -24.38 -4.22
N LEU A 786 -21.93 -24.22 -4.64
CA LEU A 786 -22.30 -23.36 -5.76
C LEU A 786 -22.02 -21.88 -5.48
N LYS A 787 -22.24 -21.43 -4.24
CA LYS A 787 -21.87 -20.06 -3.83
C LYS A 787 -20.37 -19.81 -3.98
N ILE A 788 -19.54 -20.74 -3.50
CA ILE A 788 -18.08 -20.63 -3.66
C ILE A 788 -17.69 -20.57 -5.14
N GLN A 789 -18.30 -21.39 -6.01
CA GLN A 789 -18.09 -21.29 -7.45
C GLN A 789 -18.55 -19.96 -8.04
N ALA A 790 -19.67 -19.42 -7.57
CA ALA A 790 -20.18 -18.13 -8.03
C ALA A 790 -19.22 -16.99 -7.66
N ASP A 791 -18.68 -16.99 -6.45
CA ASP A 791 -17.70 -16.01 -5.98
C ASP A 791 -16.41 -16.09 -6.84
N ILE A 792 -15.90 -17.30 -7.10
CA ILE A 792 -14.74 -17.52 -7.98
C ILE A 792 -15.02 -17.05 -9.41
N SER A 793 -16.21 -17.33 -9.95
CA SER A 793 -16.60 -16.87 -11.29
C SER A 793 -16.68 -15.35 -11.39
N GLN A 794 -17.12 -14.67 -10.32
CA GLN A 794 -17.15 -13.21 -10.26
C GLN A 794 -15.75 -12.61 -10.21
N GLU A 795 -14.85 -13.22 -9.43
CA GLU A 795 -13.46 -12.79 -9.29
C GLU A 795 -12.65 -13.01 -10.58
N THR A 796 -12.76 -14.19 -11.20
CA THR A 796 -11.85 -14.61 -12.29
C THR A 796 -12.45 -14.56 -13.68
N GLY A 797 -13.77 -14.40 -13.79
CA GLY A 797 -14.51 -14.51 -15.04
C GLY A 797 -14.66 -15.94 -15.58
N ILE A 798 -14.10 -16.97 -14.92
CA ILE A 798 -14.23 -18.38 -15.34
C ILE A 798 -15.64 -18.87 -15.03
N VAL A 799 -16.40 -19.26 -16.05
CA VAL A 799 -17.81 -19.64 -15.91
C VAL A 799 -18.08 -21.10 -16.29
N LEU A 800 -17.22 -21.71 -17.11
CA LEU A 800 -17.50 -23.02 -17.69
C LEU A 800 -17.77 -24.15 -16.68
N PRO A 801 -16.97 -24.35 -15.61
CA PRO A 801 -17.26 -25.40 -14.62
C PRO A 801 -18.64 -25.24 -13.98
N ARG A 802 -19.02 -23.99 -13.66
CA ARG A 802 -20.32 -23.66 -13.08
C ARG A 802 -21.47 -23.94 -14.05
N LEU A 803 -21.31 -23.62 -15.33
CA LEU A 803 -22.31 -23.94 -16.37
C LEU A 803 -22.56 -25.45 -16.45
N PHE A 804 -21.50 -26.26 -16.50
CA PHE A 804 -21.65 -27.71 -16.54
C PHE A 804 -22.29 -28.28 -15.27
N MET A 805 -21.99 -27.73 -14.09
CA MET A 805 -22.68 -28.13 -12.86
C MET A 805 -24.15 -27.75 -12.89
N ALA A 806 -24.50 -26.55 -13.38
CA ALA A 806 -25.88 -26.13 -13.50
C ALA A 806 -26.68 -27.03 -14.47
N ILE A 807 -26.11 -27.37 -15.63
CA ILE A 807 -26.70 -28.33 -16.59
C ILE A 807 -26.96 -29.67 -15.91
N TYR A 808 -25.96 -30.19 -15.20
CA TYR A 808 -26.08 -31.49 -14.54
C TYR A 808 -27.15 -31.50 -13.45
N LEU A 809 -27.12 -30.52 -12.53
CA LEU A 809 -28.09 -30.43 -11.44
C LEU A 809 -29.51 -30.21 -11.96
N GLN A 810 -29.68 -29.44 -13.05
CA GLN A 810 -30.98 -29.26 -13.70
C GLN A 810 -31.55 -30.58 -14.25
N SER A 811 -30.68 -31.44 -14.79
CA SER A 811 -31.08 -32.76 -15.30
C SER A 811 -31.36 -33.79 -14.21
N ASN A 812 -31.04 -33.50 -12.94
CA ASN A 812 -31.25 -34.40 -11.82
C ASN A 812 -32.63 -34.17 -11.17
N GLY A 813 -33.53 -35.13 -11.37
CA GLY A 813 -34.91 -35.06 -10.85
C GLY A 813 -35.04 -35.10 -9.33
N ASP A 814 -34.06 -35.65 -8.61
CA ASP A 814 -34.12 -35.80 -7.14
C ASP A 814 -33.96 -34.46 -6.42
N ILE A 815 -33.27 -33.50 -7.02
CA ILE A 815 -33.06 -32.16 -6.44
C ILE A 815 -34.36 -31.37 -6.44
N ALA A 816 -35.15 -31.47 -7.51
CA ALA A 816 -36.46 -30.83 -7.59
C ALA A 816 -37.43 -31.32 -6.50
N LEU A 817 -37.26 -32.56 -6.03
CA LEU A 817 -38.07 -33.17 -4.98
C LEU A 817 -37.57 -32.82 -3.56
N THR A 818 -36.25 -32.69 -3.38
CA THR A 818 -35.62 -32.52 -2.06
C THR A 818 -35.39 -31.06 -1.68
N ASP A 819 -35.05 -30.20 -2.64
CA ASP A 819 -34.84 -28.76 -2.44
C ASP A 819 -35.33 -27.94 -3.66
N PRO A 820 -36.63 -27.59 -3.69
CA PRO A 820 -37.20 -26.81 -4.79
C PRO A 820 -36.62 -25.40 -4.93
N GLN A 821 -36.08 -24.82 -3.84
CA GLN A 821 -35.47 -23.48 -3.90
C GLN A 821 -34.11 -23.54 -4.58
N LEU A 822 -33.29 -24.53 -4.23
CA LEU A 822 -32.03 -24.80 -4.92
C LEU A 822 -32.26 -25.06 -6.41
N GLN A 823 -33.27 -25.85 -6.77
CA GLN A 823 -33.59 -26.10 -8.18
C GLN A 823 -33.93 -24.81 -8.94
N LYS A 824 -34.72 -23.91 -8.34
CA LYS A 824 -35.03 -22.60 -8.94
C LYS A 824 -33.78 -21.74 -9.10
N GLN A 825 -32.90 -21.74 -8.10
CA GLN A 825 -31.63 -20.99 -8.15
C GLN A 825 -30.71 -21.52 -9.25
N VAL A 826 -30.54 -22.84 -9.36
CA VAL A 826 -29.75 -23.47 -10.43
C VAL A 826 -30.32 -23.15 -11.81
N GLN A 827 -31.64 -23.20 -11.97
CA GLN A 827 -32.31 -22.84 -13.22
C GLN A 827 -32.09 -21.36 -13.59
N TYR A 828 -32.19 -20.47 -12.61
CA TYR A 828 -31.93 -19.05 -12.80
C TYR A 828 -30.47 -18.80 -13.21
N ASP A 829 -29.52 -19.40 -12.51
CA ASP A 829 -28.09 -19.27 -12.78
C ASP A 829 -27.74 -19.82 -14.18
N TYR A 830 -28.30 -20.97 -14.56
CA TYR A 830 -28.16 -21.55 -15.90
C TYR A 830 -28.63 -20.58 -16.99
N ASN A 831 -29.87 -20.09 -16.89
CA ASN A 831 -30.46 -19.19 -17.87
C ASN A 831 -29.69 -17.85 -17.93
N LYS A 832 -29.24 -17.35 -16.78
CA LYS A 832 -28.45 -16.13 -16.68
C LYS A 832 -27.10 -16.29 -17.40
N ILE A 833 -26.36 -17.37 -17.14
CA ILE A 833 -25.08 -17.65 -17.78
C ILE A 833 -25.24 -17.74 -19.30
N LEU A 834 -26.24 -18.48 -19.80
CA LEU A 834 -26.46 -18.62 -21.24
C LEU A 834 -26.81 -17.28 -21.90
N ARG A 835 -27.69 -16.48 -21.29
CA ARG A 835 -28.07 -15.17 -21.80
C ARG A 835 -26.89 -14.20 -21.80
N ASP A 836 -26.15 -14.12 -20.70
CA ASP A 836 -25.04 -13.19 -20.54
C ASP A 836 -23.85 -13.55 -21.47
N ARG A 837 -23.76 -14.81 -21.93
CA ARG A 837 -22.70 -15.31 -22.83
C ARG A 837 -23.15 -15.59 -24.27
N GLY A 838 -24.44 -15.39 -24.59
CA GLY A 838 -24.98 -15.60 -25.94
C GLY A 838 -24.96 -17.04 -26.44
N ILE A 839 -25.04 -18.03 -25.53
CA ILE A 839 -24.95 -19.46 -25.87
C ILE A 839 -26.33 -20.10 -25.94
N SER A 840 -26.60 -20.86 -27.00
CA SER A 840 -27.86 -21.59 -27.16
C SER A 840 -27.91 -22.83 -26.25
N ALA A 841 -29.01 -23.02 -25.53
CA ALA A 841 -29.23 -24.21 -24.71
C ALA A 841 -29.26 -25.52 -25.52
N ALA A 842 -29.63 -25.45 -26.81
CA ALA A 842 -29.82 -26.62 -27.67
C ALA A 842 -28.54 -27.43 -27.91
N ILE A 843 -27.36 -26.80 -27.81
CA ILE A 843 -26.06 -27.44 -28.08
C ILE A 843 -25.70 -28.53 -27.06
N PHE A 844 -26.31 -28.51 -25.87
CA PHE A 844 -26.01 -29.45 -24.79
C PHE A 844 -26.86 -30.73 -24.83
N VAL A 845 -27.80 -30.86 -25.78
CA VAL A 845 -28.72 -32.00 -25.84
C VAL A 845 -28.01 -33.23 -26.44
N ASN A 846 -27.37 -33.10 -27.61
CA ASN A 846 -26.50 -34.13 -28.21
C ASN A 846 -25.48 -33.48 -29.19
N PRO A 847 -24.16 -33.60 -28.96
CA PRO A 847 -23.17 -33.10 -29.91
C PRO A 847 -23.16 -33.95 -31.20
N GLU A 848 -23.27 -33.32 -32.36
CA GLU A 848 -23.20 -33.99 -33.66
C GLU A 848 -21.75 -34.10 -34.16
N VAL A 849 -21.36 -35.27 -34.68
CA VAL A 849 -20.03 -35.47 -35.27
C VAL A 849 -20.10 -35.23 -36.77
N VAL A 850 -19.45 -34.16 -37.24
CA VAL A 850 -19.50 -33.71 -38.64
C VAL A 850 -18.16 -33.98 -39.32
N ASN A 851 -18.19 -34.22 -40.64
CA ASN A 851 -17.01 -34.48 -41.46
C ASN A 851 -16.03 -33.30 -41.46
#